data_AF-A0A3M1E820-F1
#
_entry.id   AF-A0A3M1E820-F1
#
_cell.length_a   1.000
_cell.length_b   1.000
_cell.length_c   1.000
_cell.angle_alpha   90.00
_cell.angle_beta   90.00
_cell.angle_gamma   90.00
#
_symmetry.space_group_name_H-M   'P 1'
#
loop_
_entity.id
_entity.type
_entity.pdbx_description
1 polymer ?
#
loop_
_entity_poly.entity_id
_entity_poly.type
_entity_poly.pdbx_seq_one_letter_code
_entity_poly.pdbx_strand_id
1 'polypeptide(L)'
;MVVLVALAITILYPPQEKLKGGIDLVGGTSLLYEIDTTGLEPAQQRNLSTRVISILRERVDPEGQKNLEWRPVGNTRLEVRMPRPPKVALERRDAFNRARKRLEAKNITRFEVETALNATGEQRAALLEGLKRGVSARGPLIEKLTAAYDAYREAMKEGDEAKIKERSEAYEAAMTELLDTCFPVQRLMDILESMQGEKREAELAKLRKEHPDYDAGTEQDPDGKLLTKVVAAYDRWSRHKGQLEDPEDLKRLLRGAGVLEFRILADRNPASPDRIYYPADPNLEQPIRKYVDQLKRYGPRPQPGDRYVWLPVEDVVSFLHLKNLEEFEARKNSPSLPIVEEYTGRYYVLAHDDPEFCMLKGTGRQSWKLVEAYPDRDPMTGRNVVAFRLDPRGGQLFGELTENNKQRNLCIVLDGSAMSYAVIQSRITTRGQITGNFTKERVQNLVRILEAGSLPARLKEPPLMENTIGPSLGETNRTKGMRAAAWGLIAVVVFMAFYYGIIAGGMADVALALNMLFVLAIMALLQATFTLPGIAGLILTIGMAVDANVLIFERIREERDRGVVFRRALNNGYDKAFSTIFDANLTTLITCVILGFVGSEEVKGFAVTLGIGIVTSMFTALFVTRLVFNTLIAKGWLKDFSMRRIIGVPKVDWLAIRKTFWPVSTTAVAVGLVLFVGMSTAQTELMYDIEFLGGTSIQVDLKPGVSMSDEEMRHAVTGKGQGGDSAADWLVRAADMLDEASVSLGTNPGEFVVDSKTLTSDQLAAMILAVGGDRLVRIPTHVSAHQAVFTAKDEQLDLGGFQTLVKDAVVYAREASRRLRTARVQSVGLESGGKETKERPLSYEVVTTETSRELVQAAVLATLGDKLSVQRALAFTTVKDEEITHEPYFVVEMDDRYLSDVVGGDAPFDIRRFRGGVAVEVELDPQEEPISVEEFERRLRQVGLLPEFERLSMRESAVFPLGTPEMRPDGQRAYRKFVALTNDESLPYDEDPDQWAESLARPYLAQVEAA
;
A
#
# COMPACT_ATOMS: atom_id res chain seq x y z
N MET A 1 3.94 -35.01 26.34
CA MET A 1 3.41 -35.23 24.97
C MET A 1 2.04 -34.57 24.81
N VAL A 2 0.98 -35.02 25.50
CA VAL A 2 -0.39 -34.46 25.34
C VAL A 2 -0.43 -32.94 25.53
N VAL A 3 0.28 -32.41 26.54
CA VAL A 3 0.40 -30.96 26.78
C VAL A 3 1.06 -30.23 25.60
N LEU A 4 2.11 -30.80 25.00
CA LEU A 4 2.80 -30.20 23.85
C LEU A 4 1.91 -30.18 22.61
N VAL A 5 1.12 -31.24 22.39
CA VAL A 5 0.16 -31.31 21.28
C VAL A 5 -0.97 -30.30 21.49
N ALA A 6 -1.53 -30.22 22.71
CA ALA A 6 -2.55 -29.23 23.03
C ALA A 6 -2.04 -27.80 22.82
N LEU A 7 -0.83 -27.49 23.32
CA LEU A 7 -0.18 -26.20 23.14
C LEU A 7 0.03 -25.87 21.65
N ALA A 8 0.51 -26.83 20.86
CA ALA A 8 0.72 -26.65 19.42
C ALA A 8 -0.60 -26.35 18.68
N ILE A 9 -1.69 -27.05 19.04
CA ILE A 9 -3.03 -26.78 18.49
C ILE A 9 -3.51 -25.38 18.89
N THR A 10 -3.32 -24.97 20.14
CA THR A 10 -3.72 -23.65 20.62
C THR A 10 -2.95 -22.52 19.94
N ILE A 11 -1.64 -22.69 19.70
CA ILE A 11 -0.81 -21.71 18.99
C ILE A 11 -1.25 -21.59 17.53
N LEU A 12 -1.55 -22.73 16.89
CA LEU A 12 -1.90 -22.78 15.48
C LEU A 12 -3.33 -22.31 15.18
N TYR A 13 -4.27 -22.43 16.13
CA TYR A 13 -5.68 -22.14 15.86
C TYR A 13 -6.07 -20.68 16.13
N PRO A 14 -6.76 -19.98 15.21
CA PRO A 14 -7.11 -20.40 13.84
C PRO A 14 -5.92 -20.21 12.84
N PRO A 15 -5.61 -21.22 12.00
CA PRO A 15 -4.40 -21.21 11.18
C PRO A 15 -4.39 -20.13 10.10
N GLN A 16 -5.57 -19.70 9.66
CA GLN A 16 -5.74 -18.68 8.63
C GLN A 16 -5.32 -17.29 9.11
N GLU A 17 -5.32 -17.04 10.42
CA GLU A 17 -4.93 -15.75 11.03
C GLU A 17 -3.50 -15.80 11.58
N LYS A 18 -3.04 -16.99 11.99
CA LYS A 18 -1.74 -17.17 12.66
C LYS A 18 -0.59 -17.39 11.69
N LEU A 19 -0.85 -17.90 10.49
CA LEU A 19 0.15 -18.08 9.45
C LEU A 19 0.18 -16.84 8.54
N LYS A 20 1.29 -16.11 8.56
CA LYS A 20 1.52 -14.98 7.66
C LYS A 20 1.82 -15.52 6.26
N GLY A 21 1.00 -15.21 5.27
CA GLY A 21 1.27 -15.61 3.89
C GLY A 21 2.26 -14.65 3.23
N GLY A 22 3.23 -15.19 2.49
CA GLY A 22 4.10 -14.40 1.62
C GLY A 22 3.41 -14.00 0.32
N ILE A 23 4.03 -13.08 -0.41
CA ILE A 23 3.50 -12.51 -1.66
C ILE A 23 3.06 -13.58 -2.69
N ASP A 24 3.79 -14.72 -2.77
CA ASP A 24 3.49 -15.82 -3.69
C ASP A 24 2.19 -16.59 -3.37
N LEU A 25 1.66 -16.43 -2.16
CA LEU A 25 0.45 -17.14 -1.70
C LEU A 25 -0.75 -16.21 -1.52
N VAL A 26 -0.53 -14.92 -1.25
CA VAL A 26 -1.61 -13.95 -0.99
C VAL A 26 -1.72 -12.86 -2.05
N GLY A 27 -0.75 -12.79 -2.96
CA GLY A 27 -0.57 -11.65 -3.87
C GLY A 27 0.03 -10.43 -3.16
N GLY A 28 0.27 -9.36 -3.90
CA GLY A 28 0.88 -8.14 -3.38
C GLY A 28 1.84 -7.51 -4.39
N THR A 29 2.62 -6.52 -3.94
CA THR A 29 3.52 -5.77 -4.83
C THR A 29 4.94 -5.78 -4.30
N SER A 30 5.91 -5.91 -5.20
CA SER A 30 7.34 -5.79 -4.94
C SER A 30 7.89 -4.55 -5.66
N LEU A 31 8.66 -3.73 -4.96
CA LEU A 31 9.28 -2.51 -5.46
C LEU A 31 10.80 -2.59 -5.30
N LEU A 32 11.55 -2.57 -6.40
CA LEU A 32 13.01 -2.52 -6.39
C LEU A 32 13.48 -1.07 -6.58
N TYR A 33 14.26 -0.56 -5.64
CA TYR A 33 14.84 0.77 -5.68
C TYR A 33 16.37 0.71 -5.82
N GLU A 34 16.92 1.69 -6.53
CA GLU A 34 18.34 2.01 -6.47
C GLU A 34 18.59 3.09 -5.43
N ILE A 35 19.69 2.99 -4.70
CA ILE A 35 20.13 3.98 -3.72
C ILE A 35 21.06 4.96 -4.45
N ASP A 36 20.78 6.25 -4.34
CA ASP A 36 21.60 7.31 -4.91
C ASP A 36 22.98 7.36 -4.24
N THR A 37 24.01 6.91 -4.97
CA THR A 37 25.39 6.88 -4.48
C THR A 37 26.18 8.16 -4.76
N THR A 38 25.53 9.21 -5.27
CA THR A 38 26.21 10.45 -5.63
C THR A 38 26.93 11.05 -4.42
N GLY A 39 28.25 11.22 -4.52
CA GLY A 39 29.09 11.76 -3.45
C GLY A 39 29.55 10.76 -2.37
N LEU A 40 29.29 9.46 -2.52
CA LEU A 40 29.77 8.41 -1.58
C LEU A 40 31.08 7.75 -2.05
N GLU A 41 32.02 7.59 -1.14
CA GLU A 41 33.26 6.85 -1.41
C GLU A 41 33.00 5.33 -1.59
N PRO A 42 33.82 4.59 -2.36
CA PRO A 42 33.63 3.15 -2.60
C PRO A 42 33.58 2.31 -1.31
N ALA A 43 34.31 2.72 -0.27
CA ALA A 43 34.26 2.06 1.04
C ALA A 43 32.88 2.21 1.71
N GLN A 44 32.23 3.36 1.53
CA GLN A 44 30.91 3.67 2.08
C GLN A 44 29.78 2.97 1.32
N GLN A 45 30.00 2.59 0.06
CA GLN A 45 28.99 1.86 -0.72
C GLN A 45 28.83 0.40 -0.28
N ARG A 46 29.81 -0.18 0.43
CA ARG A 46 29.70 -1.55 0.95
C ARG A 46 28.57 -1.67 1.97
N ASN A 47 27.69 -2.66 1.80
CA ASN A 47 26.53 -2.91 2.65
C ASN A 47 25.58 -1.70 2.81
N LEU A 48 25.59 -0.75 1.86
CA LEU A 48 24.75 0.44 1.92
C LEU A 48 23.26 0.09 1.92
N SER A 49 22.86 -0.85 1.07
CA SER A 49 21.51 -1.42 1.02
C SER A 49 21.01 -1.92 2.37
N THR A 50 21.82 -2.69 3.08
CA THR A 50 21.45 -3.23 4.40
C THR A 50 21.25 -2.13 5.43
N ARG A 51 22.11 -1.10 5.43
CA ARG A 51 21.99 0.04 6.35
C ARG A 51 20.76 0.91 6.03
N VAL A 52 20.51 1.18 4.76
CA VAL A 52 19.32 1.94 4.32
C VAL A 52 18.05 1.16 4.66
N ILE A 53 18.01 -0.15 4.43
CA ILE A 53 16.89 -1.01 4.81
C ILE A 53 16.62 -0.96 6.31
N SER A 54 17.64 -1.09 7.17
CA SER A 54 17.40 -1.08 8.63
C SER A 54 16.73 0.22 9.09
N ILE A 55 17.12 1.34 8.47
CA ILE A 55 16.57 2.66 8.79
C ILE A 55 15.16 2.82 8.21
N LEU A 56 14.93 2.44 6.95
CA LEU A 56 13.61 2.54 6.32
C LEU A 56 12.60 1.59 6.97
N ARG A 57 13.02 0.37 7.33
CA ARG A 57 12.17 -0.61 8.02
C ARG A 57 11.67 -0.09 9.35
N GLU A 58 12.54 0.48 10.17
CA GLU A 58 12.15 1.02 11.48
C GLU A 58 11.22 2.25 11.36
N ARG A 59 11.19 2.94 10.22
CA ARG A 59 10.26 4.06 9.97
C ARG A 59 8.94 3.62 9.37
N VAL A 60 9.01 2.82 8.31
CA VAL A 60 7.84 2.43 7.55
C VAL A 60 7.08 1.39 8.34
N ASP A 61 7.73 0.42 8.98
CA ASP A 61 7.10 -0.67 9.75
C ASP A 61 7.83 -0.95 11.10
N PRO A 62 7.83 0.02 12.05
CA PRO A 62 8.52 -0.12 13.35
C PRO A 62 8.03 -1.32 14.16
N GLU A 63 6.73 -1.59 14.11
CA GLU A 63 6.08 -2.66 14.89
C GLU A 63 6.00 -4.00 14.13
N GLY A 64 6.47 -4.06 12.88
CA GLY A 64 6.40 -5.27 12.05
C GLY A 64 4.97 -5.70 11.68
N GLN A 65 4.02 -4.77 11.74
CA GLN A 65 2.59 -5.02 11.53
C GLN A 65 2.18 -4.85 10.06
N LYS A 66 2.92 -4.05 9.28
CA LYS A 66 2.68 -3.87 7.84
C LYS A 66 3.09 -5.08 7.00
N ASN A 67 3.77 -6.06 7.62
CA ASN A 67 4.21 -7.29 6.98
C ASN A 67 5.09 -7.02 5.74
N LEU A 68 5.86 -5.93 5.78
CA LEU A 68 6.76 -5.57 4.70
C LEU A 68 8.01 -6.47 4.73
N GLU A 69 8.32 -7.05 3.59
CA GLU A 69 9.53 -7.83 3.36
C GLU A 69 10.60 -6.92 2.77
N TRP A 70 11.80 -6.91 3.34
CA TRP A 70 12.87 -5.99 2.94
C TRP A 70 14.10 -6.77 2.54
N ARG A 71 14.53 -6.63 1.28
CA ARG A 71 15.63 -7.39 0.70
C ARG A 71 16.73 -6.47 0.17
N PRO A 72 17.98 -6.58 0.64
CA PRO A 72 19.10 -5.92 -0.01
C PRO A 72 19.41 -6.63 -1.34
N VAL A 73 19.53 -5.87 -2.41
CA VAL A 73 19.93 -6.34 -3.73
C VAL A 73 21.31 -5.76 -4.05
N GLY A 74 22.35 -6.57 -3.81
CA GLY A 74 23.72 -6.10 -3.87
C GLY A 74 24.00 -4.99 -2.84
N ASN A 75 24.97 -4.12 -3.15
CA ASN A 75 25.39 -3.06 -2.24
C ASN A 75 24.50 -1.82 -2.26
N THR A 76 23.86 -1.52 -3.39
CA THR A 76 23.25 -0.21 -3.68
C THR A 76 21.80 -0.30 -4.10
N ARG A 77 21.16 -1.47 -4.05
CA ARG A 77 19.74 -1.62 -4.37
C ARG A 77 19.01 -2.30 -3.22
N LEU A 78 17.72 -2.01 -3.08
CA LEU A 78 16.85 -2.66 -2.11
C LEU A 78 15.51 -2.96 -2.75
N GLU A 79 14.93 -4.11 -2.42
CA GLU A 79 13.60 -4.53 -2.81
C GLU A 79 12.71 -4.49 -1.55
N VAL A 80 11.54 -3.87 -1.67
CA VAL A 80 10.50 -3.83 -0.62
C VAL A 80 9.28 -4.56 -1.17
N ARG A 81 8.87 -5.65 -0.53
CA ARG A 81 7.66 -6.38 -0.90
C ARG A 81 6.57 -6.13 0.12
N MET A 82 5.37 -5.94 -0.40
CA MET A 82 4.16 -5.63 0.32
C MET A 82 3.14 -6.71 -0.01
N PRO A 83 3.08 -7.79 0.79
CA PRO A 83 2.04 -8.80 0.67
C PRO A 83 0.67 -8.17 0.93
N ARG A 84 -0.33 -8.64 0.20
CA ARG A 84 -1.71 -8.19 0.40
C ARG A 84 -2.20 -8.56 1.81
N PRO A 85 -3.03 -7.70 2.45
CA PRO A 85 -3.71 -8.07 3.68
C PRO A 85 -4.48 -9.39 3.54
N PRO A 86 -4.56 -10.23 4.60
CA PRO A 86 -5.35 -11.45 4.56
C PRO A 86 -6.80 -11.18 4.12
N LYS A 87 -7.42 -12.06 3.32
CA LYS A 87 -8.85 -11.92 2.89
C LYS A 87 -9.78 -11.59 4.06
N VAL A 88 -9.57 -12.22 5.22
CA VAL A 88 -10.36 -11.98 6.44
C VAL A 88 -10.24 -10.55 6.96
N ALA A 89 -9.08 -9.91 6.82
CA ALA A 89 -8.88 -8.52 7.21
C ALA A 89 -9.65 -7.56 6.29
N LEU A 90 -9.61 -7.82 4.97
CA LEU A 90 -10.40 -7.09 3.96
C LEU A 90 -11.91 -7.27 4.21
N GLU A 91 -12.37 -8.49 4.44
CA GLU A 91 -13.79 -8.78 4.74
C GLU A 91 -14.26 -8.09 6.03
N ARG A 92 -13.41 -8.02 7.05
CA ARG A 92 -13.70 -7.32 8.32
C ARG A 92 -13.76 -5.80 8.12
N ARG A 93 -12.85 -5.23 7.32
CA ARG A 93 -12.88 -3.83 6.90
C ARG A 93 -14.17 -3.54 6.14
N ASP A 94 -14.50 -4.35 5.15
CA ASP A 94 -15.71 -4.16 4.34
C ASP A 94 -16.98 -4.36 5.19
N ALA A 95 -16.96 -5.28 6.16
CA ALA A 95 -18.04 -5.44 7.12
C ALA A 95 -18.19 -4.22 8.03
N PHE A 96 -17.08 -3.63 8.49
CA PHE A 96 -17.07 -2.37 9.22
C PHE A 96 -17.61 -1.22 8.37
N ASN A 97 -17.12 -1.06 7.14
CA ASN A 97 -17.61 -0.04 6.20
C ASN A 97 -19.10 -0.21 5.90
N ARG A 98 -19.58 -1.44 5.67
CA ARG A 98 -21.01 -1.72 5.50
C ARG A 98 -21.82 -1.36 6.74
N ALA A 99 -21.35 -1.72 7.94
CA ALA A 99 -22.03 -1.38 9.18
C ALA A 99 -22.08 0.13 9.39
N ARG A 100 -20.98 0.85 9.12
CA ARG A 100 -20.88 2.30 9.20
C ARG A 100 -21.83 2.97 8.21
N LYS A 101 -21.82 2.54 6.94
CA LYS A 101 -22.73 3.04 5.89
C LYS A 101 -24.20 2.84 6.28
N ARG A 102 -24.56 1.72 6.92
CA ARG A 102 -25.94 1.50 7.41
C ARG A 102 -26.33 2.43 8.56
N LEU A 103 -25.39 2.76 9.44
CA LEU A 103 -25.59 3.76 10.50
C LEU A 103 -25.77 5.16 9.89
N GLU A 104 -24.91 5.53 8.94
CA GLU A 104 -24.96 6.79 8.19
C GLU A 104 -26.25 6.92 7.38
N ALA A 105 -26.76 5.84 6.80
CA ALA A 105 -27.99 5.85 6.00
C ALA A 105 -29.24 6.30 6.77
N LYS A 106 -29.26 6.20 8.12
CA LYS A 106 -30.34 6.76 8.95
C LYS A 106 -30.21 8.28 9.14
N ASN A 107 -29.02 8.87 8.96
CA ASN A 107 -28.87 10.32 8.98
C ASN A 107 -29.53 10.93 7.75
N ILE A 108 -29.98 12.17 7.87
CA ILE A 108 -30.53 12.97 6.78
C ILE A 108 -29.60 14.15 6.52
N THR A 109 -29.54 14.61 5.29
CA THR A 109 -28.75 15.79 4.93
C THR A 109 -29.65 17.01 4.77
N ARG A 110 -29.09 18.22 4.93
CA ARG A 110 -29.80 19.47 4.65
C ARG A 110 -30.41 19.48 3.25
N PHE A 111 -29.67 18.96 2.26
CA PHE A 111 -30.15 18.77 0.90
C PHE A 111 -31.46 17.97 0.83
N GLU A 112 -31.47 16.76 1.40
CA GLU A 112 -32.64 15.88 1.34
C GLU A 112 -33.88 16.54 1.96
N VAL A 113 -33.67 17.34 3.00
CA VAL A 113 -34.74 18.09 3.67
C VAL A 113 -35.23 19.25 2.79
N GLU A 114 -34.32 20.04 2.21
CA GLU A 114 -34.67 21.16 1.33
C GLU A 114 -35.35 20.70 0.04
N THR A 115 -34.89 19.59 -0.58
CA THR A 115 -35.57 18.96 -1.72
C THR A 115 -36.99 18.52 -1.35
N ALA A 116 -37.17 17.92 -0.16
CA ALA A 116 -38.49 17.52 0.32
C ALA A 116 -39.40 18.73 0.58
N LEU A 117 -38.85 19.85 1.07
CA LEU A 117 -39.61 21.08 1.33
C LEU A 117 -39.99 21.84 0.05
N ASN A 118 -39.14 21.80 -0.98
CA ASN A 118 -39.37 22.46 -2.27
C ASN A 118 -40.32 21.70 -3.20
N ALA A 119 -40.51 20.40 -2.98
CA ALA A 119 -41.48 19.59 -3.73
C ALA A 119 -42.92 20.03 -3.46
N THR A 120 -43.85 19.68 -4.36
CA THR A 120 -45.28 20.05 -4.24
C THR A 120 -46.18 18.81 -4.28
N GLY A 121 -47.39 18.92 -3.69
CA GLY A 121 -48.41 17.88 -3.73
C GLY A 121 -47.99 16.56 -3.06
N GLU A 122 -48.38 15.45 -3.68
CA GLU A 122 -48.18 14.08 -3.15
C GLU A 122 -46.70 13.69 -3.03
N GLN A 123 -45.85 14.23 -3.91
CA GLN A 123 -44.39 14.03 -3.88
C GLN A 123 -43.76 14.66 -2.64
N ARG A 124 -44.23 15.84 -2.22
CA ARG A 124 -43.78 16.51 -0.98
C ARG A 124 -44.06 15.64 0.23
N ALA A 125 -45.27 15.09 0.33
CA ALA A 125 -45.68 14.24 1.44
C ALA A 125 -44.86 12.94 1.50
N ALA A 126 -44.59 12.32 0.36
CA ALA A 126 -43.78 11.10 0.28
C ALA A 126 -42.31 11.34 0.69
N LEU A 127 -41.71 12.45 0.23
CA LEU A 127 -40.33 12.80 0.59
C LEU A 127 -40.19 13.16 2.08
N LEU A 128 -41.13 13.93 2.63
CA LEU A 128 -41.15 14.29 4.06
C LEU A 128 -41.35 13.06 4.96
N GLU A 129 -42.17 12.08 4.55
CA GLU A 129 -42.24 10.80 5.26
C GLU A 129 -40.93 10.01 5.19
N GLY A 130 -40.26 10.04 4.04
CA GLY A 130 -38.95 9.40 3.84
C GLY A 130 -37.85 9.92 4.77
N LEU A 131 -37.94 11.17 5.25
CA LEU A 131 -36.95 11.77 6.17
C LEU A 131 -37.01 11.20 7.59
N LYS A 132 -38.10 10.56 7.98
CA LYS A 132 -38.23 9.99 9.33
C LYS A 132 -37.22 8.87 9.57
N ARG A 133 -36.88 8.06 8.56
CA ARG A 133 -35.87 6.96 8.58
C ARG A 133 -35.84 6.11 9.86
N GLY A 134 -37.00 5.90 10.50
CA GLY A 134 -37.12 5.14 11.75
C GLY A 134 -36.55 5.83 13.00
N VAL A 135 -36.39 7.16 12.98
CA VAL A 135 -36.05 7.99 14.15
C VAL A 135 -37.33 8.65 14.65
N SER A 136 -37.73 8.30 15.88
CA SER A 136 -39.03 8.63 16.46
C SER A 136 -39.20 10.14 16.70
N ALA A 137 -38.10 10.84 17.03
CA ALA A 137 -38.10 12.27 17.30
C ALA A 137 -38.34 13.14 16.05
N ARG A 138 -38.16 12.61 14.83
CA ARG A 138 -38.19 13.43 13.60
C ARG A 138 -39.58 13.83 13.15
N GLY A 139 -40.61 13.01 13.40
CA GLY A 139 -41.97 13.31 12.92
C GLY A 139 -42.48 14.70 13.33
N PRO A 140 -42.51 15.02 14.63
CA PRO A 140 -42.92 16.34 15.11
C PRO A 140 -42.02 17.49 14.62
N LEU A 141 -40.72 17.23 14.47
CA LEU A 141 -39.75 18.22 14.00
C LEU A 141 -39.92 18.54 12.51
N ILE A 142 -40.22 17.53 11.69
CA ILE A 142 -40.52 17.71 10.26
C ILE A 142 -41.80 18.53 10.10
N GLU A 143 -42.84 18.30 10.90
CA GLU A 143 -44.06 19.12 10.89
C GLU A 143 -43.77 20.58 11.28
N LYS A 144 -43.00 20.78 12.35
CA LYS A 144 -42.56 22.11 12.79
C LYS A 144 -41.74 22.84 11.71
N LEU A 145 -40.80 22.14 11.07
CA LEU A 145 -39.97 22.67 10.00
C LEU A 145 -40.79 23.03 8.76
N THR A 146 -41.72 22.17 8.37
CA THR A 146 -42.61 22.40 7.22
C THR A 146 -43.44 23.65 7.43
N ALA A 147 -44.02 23.83 8.63
CA ALA A 147 -44.79 25.02 8.98
C ALA A 147 -43.93 26.30 8.98
N ALA A 148 -42.70 26.23 9.52
CA ALA A 148 -41.76 27.36 9.52
C ALA A 148 -41.33 27.75 8.09
N TYR A 149 -41.06 26.76 7.24
CA TYR A 149 -40.68 26.97 5.84
C TYR A 149 -41.82 27.57 5.01
N ASP A 150 -43.05 27.08 5.19
CA ASP A 150 -44.23 27.62 4.49
C ASP A 150 -44.52 29.08 4.92
N ALA A 151 -44.39 29.38 6.21
CA ALA A 151 -44.53 30.74 6.72
C ALA A 151 -43.42 31.68 6.19
N TYR A 152 -42.19 31.19 6.06
CA TYR A 152 -41.08 31.93 5.46
C TYR A 152 -41.34 32.21 3.97
N ARG A 153 -41.80 31.21 3.20
CA ARG A 153 -42.23 31.36 1.79
C ARG A 153 -43.34 32.40 1.62
N GLU A 154 -44.29 32.46 2.55
CA GLU A 154 -45.37 33.47 2.52
C GLU A 154 -44.84 34.88 2.80
N ALA A 155 -43.96 35.07 3.79
CA ALA A 155 -43.35 36.38 4.05
C ALA A 155 -42.50 36.88 2.88
N MET A 156 -41.80 35.98 2.19
CA MET A 156 -41.07 36.30 0.95
C MET A 156 -41.99 36.79 -0.18
N LYS A 157 -43.25 36.33 -0.22
CA LYS A 157 -44.26 36.83 -1.18
C LYS A 157 -44.88 38.16 -0.74
N GLU A 158 -45.01 38.41 0.56
CA GLU A 158 -45.55 39.66 1.13
C GLU A 158 -44.58 40.84 1.03
N GLY A 159 -43.26 40.59 0.96
CA GLY A 159 -42.23 41.61 0.76
C GLY A 159 -41.87 42.46 2.00
N ASP A 160 -42.28 42.04 3.19
CA ASP A 160 -42.00 42.72 4.47
C ASP A 160 -40.67 42.21 5.07
N GLU A 161 -39.60 43.01 4.97
CA GLU A 161 -38.24 42.64 5.40
C GLU A 161 -38.14 42.21 6.88
N ALA A 162 -38.95 42.81 7.77
CA ALA A 162 -38.91 42.47 9.19
C ALA A 162 -39.48 41.07 9.46
N LYS A 163 -40.58 40.72 8.79
CA LYS A 163 -41.19 39.38 8.87
C LYS A 163 -40.35 38.31 8.17
N ILE A 164 -39.72 38.65 7.04
CA ILE A 164 -38.82 37.74 6.33
C ILE A 164 -37.68 37.32 7.25
N LYS A 165 -37.06 38.28 7.94
CA LYS A 165 -35.98 38.01 8.88
C LYS A 165 -36.43 37.11 10.02
N GLU A 166 -37.50 37.47 10.72
CA GLU A 166 -38.03 36.68 11.85
C GLU A 166 -38.38 35.23 11.44
N ARG A 167 -39.06 35.05 10.31
CA ARG A 167 -39.47 33.72 9.83
C ARG A 167 -38.29 32.91 9.28
N SER A 168 -37.27 33.55 8.72
CA SER A 168 -36.02 32.89 8.30
C SER A 168 -35.25 32.33 9.49
N GLU A 169 -35.19 33.07 10.60
CA GLU A 169 -34.55 32.62 11.84
C GLU A 169 -35.31 31.43 12.45
N ALA A 170 -36.64 31.45 12.42
CA ALA A 170 -37.47 30.33 12.86
C ALA A 170 -37.30 29.08 11.97
N TYR A 171 -37.15 29.25 10.66
CA TYR A 171 -36.85 28.17 9.72
C TYR A 171 -35.47 27.55 9.99
N GLU A 172 -34.42 28.36 10.10
CA GLU A 172 -33.06 27.88 10.38
C GLU A 172 -32.97 27.19 11.76
N ALA A 173 -33.68 27.69 12.76
CA ALA A 173 -33.76 27.05 14.07
C ALA A 173 -34.43 25.67 14.00
N ALA A 174 -35.54 25.54 13.27
CA ALA A 174 -36.22 24.26 13.07
C ALA A 174 -35.38 23.28 12.22
N MET A 175 -34.63 23.79 11.23
CA MET A 175 -33.72 22.99 10.42
C MET A 175 -32.59 22.42 11.28
N THR A 176 -31.99 23.27 12.13
CA THR A 176 -30.93 22.87 13.07
C THR A 176 -31.43 21.79 14.02
N GLU A 177 -32.61 21.98 14.63
CA GLU A 177 -33.19 21.00 15.56
C GLU A 177 -33.49 19.65 14.90
N LEU A 178 -33.89 19.65 13.62
CA LEU A 178 -34.07 18.42 12.85
C LEU A 178 -32.73 17.73 12.55
N LEU A 179 -31.70 18.47 12.15
CA LEU A 179 -30.38 17.93 11.85
C LEU A 179 -29.64 17.45 13.11
N ASP A 180 -29.91 18.03 14.28
CA ASP A 180 -29.39 17.56 15.58
C ASP A 180 -29.87 16.14 15.93
N THR A 181 -30.94 15.64 15.29
CA THR A 181 -31.36 14.23 15.42
C THR A 181 -30.44 13.26 14.68
N CYS A 182 -29.54 13.74 13.81
CA CYS A 182 -28.56 12.92 13.13
C CYS A 182 -27.49 12.43 14.10
N PHE A 183 -27.03 11.21 13.87
CA PHE A 183 -26.01 10.59 14.68
C PHE A 183 -24.61 11.15 14.33
N PRO A 184 -23.79 11.58 15.31
CA PRO A 184 -22.47 12.15 15.07
C PRO A 184 -21.44 11.05 14.79
N VAL A 185 -21.35 10.61 13.53
CA VAL A 185 -20.46 9.51 13.12
C VAL A 185 -18.99 9.83 13.37
N GLN A 186 -18.56 11.07 13.18
CA GLN A 186 -17.18 11.48 13.46
C GLN A 186 -16.80 11.32 14.93
N ARG A 187 -17.67 11.78 15.85
CA ARG A 187 -17.48 11.61 17.30
C ARG A 187 -17.40 10.13 17.69
N LEU A 188 -18.18 9.26 17.06
CA LEU A 188 -18.06 7.81 17.24
C LEU A 188 -16.69 7.31 16.79
N MET A 189 -16.21 7.73 15.62
CA MET A 189 -14.90 7.33 15.11
C MET A 189 -13.77 7.79 16.04
N ASP A 190 -13.81 9.04 16.51
CA ASP A 190 -12.81 9.58 17.43
C ASP A 190 -12.77 8.78 18.74
N ILE A 191 -13.93 8.40 19.30
CA ILE A 191 -14.02 7.54 20.49
C ILE A 191 -13.42 6.15 20.22
N LEU A 192 -13.71 5.56 19.06
CA LEU A 192 -13.21 4.24 18.69
C LEU A 192 -11.69 4.23 18.46
N GLU A 193 -11.13 5.34 17.97
CA GLU A 193 -9.71 5.45 17.60
C GLU A 193 -8.81 5.95 18.73
N SER A 194 -9.27 6.92 19.52
CA SER A 194 -8.45 7.59 20.53
C SER A 194 -8.59 7.00 21.94
N MET A 195 -9.62 6.19 22.20
CA MET A 195 -9.95 5.71 23.56
C MET A 195 -9.90 4.18 23.66
N GLN A 196 -9.52 3.66 24.83
CA GLN A 196 -9.52 2.23 25.12
C GLN A 196 -10.07 1.92 26.53
N GLY A 197 -10.49 0.67 26.73
CA GLY A 197 -10.94 0.16 28.03
C GLY A 197 -12.22 0.83 28.56
N GLU A 198 -12.30 1.03 29.88
CA GLU A 198 -13.51 1.54 30.55
C GLU A 198 -13.93 2.95 30.10
N LYS A 199 -12.97 3.82 29.74
CA LYS A 199 -13.25 5.17 29.25
C LYS A 199 -14.02 5.15 27.93
N ARG A 200 -13.61 4.26 27.02
CA ARG A 200 -14.28 4.07 25.73
C ARG A 200 -15.72 3.58 25.92
N GLU A 201 -15.92 2.61 26.80
CA GLU A 201 -17.27 2.08 27.10
C GLU A 201 -18.19 3.14 27.74
N ALA A 202 -17.64 4.00 28.61
CA ALA A 202 -18.40 5.08 29.23
C ALA A 202 -18.89 6.12 28.20
N GLU A 203 -18.04 6.53 27.25
CA GLU A 203 -18.43 7.46 26.19
C GLU A 203 -19.39 6.83 25.17
N LEU A 204 -19.19 5.55 24.80
CA LEU A 204 -20.13 4.82 23.96
C LEU A 204 -21.51 4.67 24.64
N ALA A 205 -21.56 4.50 25.96
CA ALA A 205 -22.81 4.45 26.71
C ALA A 205 -23.53 5.81 26.73
N LYS A 206 -22.80 6.93 26.83
CA LYS A 206 -23.39 8.27 26.68
C LYS A 206 -23.99 8.45 25.29
N LEU A 207 -23.25 8.09 24.25
CA LEU A 207 -23.70 8.21 22.86
C LEU A 207 -24.98 7.40 22.58
N ARG A 208 -25.07 6.18 23.15
CA ARG A 208 -26.30 5.36 23.09
C ARG A 208 -27.50 6.01 23.75
N LYS A 209 -27.27 6.74 24.85
CA LYS A 209 -28.32 7.42 25.59
C LYS A 209 -28.79 8.70 24.88
N GLU A 210 -27.87 9.41 24.21
CA GLU A 210 -28.15 10.59 23.40
C GLU A 210 -28.93 10.23 22.12
N HIS A 211 -28.66 9.07 21.51
CA HIS A 211 -29.30 8.62 20.25
C HIS A 211 -29.90 7.20 20.33
N PRO A 212 -30.97 6.99 21.11
CA PRO A 212 -31.53 5.66 21.37
C PRO A 212 -32.06 4.95 20.09
N ASP A 213 -32.64 5.69 19.14
CA ASP A 213 -33.22 5.14 17.91
C ASP A 213 -32.18 4.53 16.93
N TYR A 214 -30.90 4.76 17.19
CA TYR A 214 -29.78 4.20 16.43
C TYR A 214 -29.22 2.89 17.04
N ASP A 215 -29.66 2.50 18.24
CA ASP A 215 -29.24 1.26 18.92
C ASP A 215 -30.40 0.46 19.58
N ALA A 216 -31.66 0.88 19.35
CA ALA A 216 -32.87 0.20 19.79
C ALA A 216 -33.29 -0.92 18.81
N GLY A 217 -33.02 -2.18 19.16
CA GLY A 217 -33.52 -3.34 18.41
C GLY A 217 -34.98 -3.65 18.73
N THR A 218 -35.81 -3.92 17.72
CA THR A 218 -37.19 -4.42 17.89
C THR A 218 -37.34 -5.83 17.29
N GLU A 219 -38.37 -6.58 17.70
CA GLU A 219 -38.67 -7.93 17.15
C GLU A 219 -38.98 -7.93 15.63
N GLN A 220 -39.27 -6.76 15.05
CA GLN A 220 -39.60 -6.57 13.63
C GLN A 220 -38.42 -6.00 12.81
N ASP A 221 -37.33 -5.54 13.46
CA ASP A 221 -36.12 -5.00 12.81
C ASP A 221 -34.85 -5.76 13.28
N PRO A 222 -34.42 -6.81 12.57
CA PRO A 222 -33.18 -7.55 12.87
C PRO A 222 -31.90 -6.70 12.77
N ASP A 223 -32.00 -5.48 12.22
CA ASP A 223 -30.90 -4.55 12.03
C ASP A 223 -30.73 -3.50 13.15
N GLY A 224 -31.67 -3.39 14.09
CA GLY A 224 -31.79 -2.28 15.06
C GLY A 224 -30.70 -2.09 16.13
N LYS A 225 -29.55 -2.76 16.05
CA LYS A 225 -28.38 -2.49 16.91
C LYS A 225 -27.22 -1.92 16.11
N LEU A 226 -27.47 -0.86 15.33
CA LEU A 226 -26.52 -0.37 14.33
C LEU A 226 -25.23 0.12 14.98
N LEU A 227 -25.32 0.90 16.06
CA LEU A 227 -24.15 1.36 16.81
C LEU A 227 -23.35 0.18 17.37
N THR A 228 -24.02 -0.78 18.03
CA THR A 228 -23.36 -1.97 18.55
C THR A 228 -22.70 -2.81 17.44
N LYS A 229 -23.33 -2.92 16.26
CA LYS A 229 -22.77 -3.62 15.09
C LYS A 229 -21.53 -2.90 14.55
N VAL A 230 -21.53 -1.56 14.48
CA VAL A 230 -20.38 -0.76 14.06
C VAL A 230 -19.22 -0.91 15.03
N VAL A 231 -19.47 -0.79 16.34
CA VAL A 231 -18.45 -0.97 17.39
C VAL A 231 -17.85 -2.39 17.30
N ALA A 232 -18.69 -3.42 17.21
CA ALA A 232 -18.21 -4.81 17.13
C ALA A 232 -17.52 -5.14 15.79
N ALA A 233 -17.88 -4.47 14.69
CA ALA A 233 -17.18 -4.61 13.42
C ALA A 233 -15.82 -3.88 13.47
N TYR A 234 -15.78 -2.69 14.05
CA TYR A 234 -14.56 -1.93 14.30
C TYR A 234 -13.59 -2.71 15.18
N ASP A 235 -14.02 -3.30 16.30
CA ASP A 235 -13.13 -4.08 17.19
C ASP A 235 -12.53 -5.33 16.55
N ARG A 236 -13.22 -5.88 15.53
CA ARG A 236 -12.71 -7.00 14.74
C ARG A 236 -11.71 -6.52 13.69
N TRP A 237 -11.96 -5.37 13.08
CA TRP A 237 -11.10 -4.76 12.08
C TRP A 237 -9.84 -4.12 12.69
N SER A 238 -9.98 -3.37 13.78
CA SER A 238 -8.92 -2.58 14.43
C SER A 238 -7.72 -3.42 14.87
N ARG A 239 -7.93 -4.71 15.17
CA ARG A 239 -6.85 -5.69 15.44
C ARG A 239 -5.88 -5.91 14.28
N HIS A 240 -6.25 -5.48 13.07
CA HIS A 240 -5.47 -5.58 11.84
C HIS A 240 -5.23 -4.18 11.22
N LYS A 241 -5.59 -3.10 11.92
CA LYS A 241 -5.38 -1.72 11.48
C LYS A 241 -3.88 -1.46 11.46
N GLY A 242 -3.34 -1.05 10.31
CA GLY A 242 -1.93 -0.74 10.14
C GLY A 242 -1.25 -1.45 8.97
N GLN A 243 -1.90 -2.39 8.27
CA GLN A 243 -1.36 -2.95 7.03
C GLN A 243 -1.50 -1.95 5.89
N LEU A 244 -0.44 -1.81 5.08
CA LEU A 244 -0.52 -1.07 3.84
C LEU A 244 -1.45 -1.82 2.89
N GLU A 245 -2.38 -1.10 2.25
CA GLU A 245 -3.36 -1.68 1.33
C GLU A 245 -3.04 -1.34 -0.13
N ASP A 246 -2.36 -0.22 -0.35
CA ASP A 246 -1.94 0.29 -1.66
C ASP A 246 -0.40 0.37 -1.76
N PRO A 247 0.22 -0.19 -2.82
CA PRO A 247 1.64 0.02 -3.11
C PRO A 247 2.04 1.49 -3.22
N GLU A 248 1.12 2.37 -3.60
CA GLU A 248 1.37 3.82 -3.70
C GLU A 248 1.56 4.48 -2.34
N ASP A 249 0.83 4.03 -1.31
CA ASP A 249 1.08 4.47 0.07
C ASP A 249 2.48 4.06 0.53
N LEU A 250 2.94 2.87 0.13
CA LEU A 250 4.30 2.44 0.41
C LEU A 250 5.32 3.32 -0.33
N LYS A 251 5.11 3.58 -1.63
CA LYS A 251 5.97 4.49 -2.40
C LYS A 251 6.05 5.84 -1.72
N ARG A 252 4.93 6.45 -1.35
CA ARG A 252 4.87 7.74 -0.63
C ARG A 252 5.64 7.71 0.69
N LEU A 253 5.48 6.66 1.50
CA LEU A 253 6.24 6.49 2.74
C LEU A 253 7.75 6.34 2.50
N LEU A 254 8.15 5.76 1.36
CA LEU A 254 9.55 5.64 0.95
C LEU A 254 10.12 6.95 0.36
N ARG A 255 9.31 7.75 -0.35
CA ARG A 255 9.68 9.05 -0.94
C ARG A 255 9.90 10.14 0.11
N GLY A 256 8.95 10.25 1.05
CA GLY A 256 8.97 11.28 2.09
C GLY A 256 10.14 11.13 3.05
N ALA A 257 10.59 9.90 3.29
CA ALA A 257 11.48 9.54 4.38
C ALA A 257 12.89 10.20 4.33
N GLY A 258 13.11 11.42 4.82
CA GLY A 258 14.48 11.88 5.15
C GLY A 258 14.83 13.35 4.88
N VAL A 259 13.87 14.26 4.89
CA VAL A 259 14.10 15.70 4.86
C VAL A 259 13.98 16.28 6.27
N LEU A 260 15.10 16.27 7.00
CA LEU A 260 15.22 17.01 8.26
C LEU A 260 15.39 18.50 7.95
N GLU A 261 14.56 19.32 8.56
CA GLU A 261 14.66 20.78 8.54
C GLU A 261 14.64 21.33 9.95
N PHE A 262 15.21 22.53 10.11
CA PHE A 262 15.09 23.28 11.34
C PHE A 262 14.46 24.64 11.05
N ARG A 263 13.45 25.02 11.82
CA ARG A 263 12.74 26.30 11.65
C ARG A 263 12.54 26.95 13.02
N ILE A 264 12.73 28.26 13.11
CA ILE A 264 12.39 28.98 14.35
C ILE A 264 10.87 29.19 14.41
N LEU A 265 10.27 28.93 15.57
CA LEU A 265 8.84 29.16 15.76
C LEU A 265 8.51 30.65 15.87
N ALA A 266 7.29 31.01 15.49
CA ALA A 266 6.79 32.37 15.64
C ALA A 266 6.60 32.71 17.14
N ASP A 267 7.17 33.83 17.59
CA ASP A 267 7.05 34.29 18.98
C ASP A 267 5.98 35.38 19.11
N ARG A 268 5.17 35.31 20.16
CA ARG A 268 4.23 36.37 20.51
C ARG A 268 5.00 37.58 21.06
N ASN A 269 4.59 38.79 20.69
CA ASN A 269 5.14 40.01 21.27
C ASN A 269 4.73 40.12 22.76
N PRO A 270 5.70 40.22 23.71
CA PRO A 270 5.39 40.35 25.13
C PRO A 270 4.56 41.59 25.49
N ALA A 271 4.68 42.68 24.74
CA ALA A 271 3.94 43.92 24.96
C ALA A 271 2.55 43.92 24.28
N SER A 272 2.39 43.13 23.21
CA SER A 272 1.14 42.98 22.45
C SER A 272 0.94 41.50 22.07
N PRO A 273 0.40 40.65 22.97
CA PRO A 273 0.34 39.19 22.78
C PRO A 273 -0.42 38.68 21.54
N ASP A 274 -1.15 39.58 20.88
CA ASP A 274 -1.95 39.35 19.67
C ASP A 274 -1.13 39.56 18.38
N ARG A 275 0.14 39.99 18.52
CA ARG A 275 1.07 40.25 17.42
C ARG A 275 2.29 39.31 17.49
N ILE A 276 2.85 39.01 16.33
CA ILE A 276 4.08 38.24 16.18
C ILE A 276 5.27 39.21 16.23
N TYR A 277 6.24 38.89 17.08
CA TYR A 277 7.49 39.63 17.18
C TYR A 277 8.45 39.21 16.05
N TYR A 278 8.99 40.19 15.32
CA TYR A 278 10.00 39.97 14.27
C TYR A 278 11.36 40.55 14.72
N PRO A 279 12.36 39.71 15.04
CA PRO A 279 13.59 40.21 15.66
C PRO A 279 14.48 41.07 14.76
N ALA A 280 14.44 40.86 13.44
CA ALA A 280 15.30 41.58 12.50
C ALA A 280 14.84 43.05 12.28
N ASP A 281 13.58 43.36 12.56
CA ASP A 281 13.04 44.73 12.56
C ASP A 281 11.82 44.82 13.49
N PRO A 282 11.94 45.49 14.66
CA PRO A 282 10.85 45.65 15.62
C PRO A 282 9.63 46.42 15.07
N ASN A 283 9.73 47.13 13.95
CA ASN A 283 8.60 47.83 13.34
C ASN A 283 7.75 46.94 12.42
N LEU A 284 8.23 45.72 12.11
CA LEU A 284 7.61 44.76 11.19
C LEU A 284 6.64 43.78 11.89
N GLU A 285 6.09 44.14 13.05
CA GLU A 285 5.14 43.30 13.79
C GLU A 285 3.86 43.03 13.00
N GLN A 286 3.52 41.75 12.83
CA GLN A 286 2.31 41.33 12.13
C GLN A 286 1.25 40.78 13.11
N PRO A 287 -0.04 41.06 12.91
CA PRO A 287 -1.10 40.48 13.74
C PRO A 287 -1.14 38.96 13.59
N ILE A 288 -1.19 38.22 14.70
CA ILE A 288 -1.39 36.75 14.67
C ILE A 288 -2.69 36.42 13.95
N ARG A 289 -3.72 37.25 14.19
CA ARG A 289 -5.03 37.11 13.55
C ARG A 289 -4.97 37.11 12.02
N LYS A 290 -4.00 37.82 11.40
CA LYS A 290 -3.78 37.75 9.94
C LYS A 290 -3.52 36.31 9.50
N TYR A 291 -2.57 35.64 10.17
CA TYR A 291 -2.16 34.27 9.85
C TYR A 291 -3.21 33.22 10.24
N VAL A 292 -3.96 33.45 11.32
CA VAL A 292 -5.07 32.59 11.73
C VAL A 292 -6.26 32.71 10.77
N ASP A 293 -6.59 33.93 10.34
CA ASP A 293 -7.64 34.18 9.36
C ASP A 293 -7.22 33.66 7.97
N GLN A 294 -5.93 33.79 7.60
CA GLN A 294 -5.36 33.14 6.42
C GLN A 294 -5.47 31.62 6.51
N LEU A 295 -5.11 30.99 7.63
CA LEU A 295 -5.26 29.54 7.82
C LEU A 295 -6.71 29.08 7.63
N LYS A 296 -7.66 29.87 8.13
CA LYS A 296 -9.09 29.57 7.98
C LYS A 296 -9.63 29.82 6.57
N ARG A 297 -9.02 30.74 5.82
CA ARG A 297 -9.50 31.19 4.51
C ARG A 297 -8.82 30.49 3.33
N TYR A 298 -7.52 30.22 3.46
CA TYR A 298 -6.62 29.69 2.43
C TYR A 298 -5.85 28.45 2.89
N GLY A 299 -6.14 27.90 4.08
CA GLY A 299 -5.43 26.74 4.63
C GLY A 299 -3.97 27.02 4.99
N PRO A 300 -3.15 25.98 5.24
CA PRO A 300 -1.80 26.11 5.81
C PRO A 300 -0.75 26.65 4.83
N ARG A 301 -1.17 27.24 3.71
CA ARG A 301 -0.27 27.63 2.63
C ARG A 301 0.30 29.05 2.82
N PRO A 302 1.60 29.24 2.57
CA PRO A 302 2.24 30.56 2.65
C PRO A 302 1.81 31.42 1.45
N GLN A 303 1.41 32.67 1.70
CA GLN A 303 1.07 33.62 0.63
C GLN A 303 2.31 34.36 0.14
N PRO A 304 2.33 34.89 -1.11
CA PRO A 304 3.44 35.71 -1.59
C PRO A 304 3.74 36.89 -0.64
N GLY A 305 4.95 36.92 -0.09
CA GLY A 305 5.38 37.93 0.88
C GLY A 305 5.12 37.60 2.36
N ASP A 306 4.53 36.43 2.65
CA ASP A 306 4.45 35.92 4.02
C ASP A 306 5.82 35.45 4.52
N ARG A 307 6.09 35.75 5.79
CA ARG A 307 7.35 35.42 6.48
C ARG A 307 7.23 34.16 7.34
N TYR A 308 6.03 33.61 7.42
CA TYR A 308 5.66 32.51 8.30
C TYR A 308 4.85 31.47 7.53
N VAL A 309 4.99 30.21 7.93
CA VAL A 309 4.32 29.05 7.33
C VAL A 309 3.72 28.17 8.43
N TRP A 310 2.59 27.53 8.12
CA TRP A 310 1.94 26.57 8.99
C TRP A 310 2.49 25.16 8.75
N LEU A 311 2.96 24.50 9.81
CA LEU A 311 3.50 23.15 9.74
C LEU A 311 2.57 22.19 10.48
N PRO A 312 2.17 21.05 9.89
CA PRO A 312 1.33 20.07 10.57
C PRO A 312 2.03 19.48 11.80
N VAL A 313 1.24 19.19 12.83
CA VAL A 313 1.67 18.56 14.08
C VAL A 313 0.88 17.26 14.26
N GLU A 314 1.56 16.11 14.25
CA GLU A 314 0.89 14.80 14.37
C GLU A 314 0.23 14.58 15.73
N ASP A 315 0.92 14.91 16.81
CA ASP A 315 0.41 14.82 18.17
C ASP A 315 0.71 16.12 18.92
N VAL A 316 -0.29 16.98 18.97
CA VAL A 316 -0.21 18.30 19.62
C VAL A 316 0.08 18.21 21.12
N VAL A 317 -0.42 17.16 21.79
CA VAL A 317 -0.24 16.97 23.24
C VAL A 317 1.21 16.60 23.52
N SER A 318 1.77 15.65 22.76
CA SER A 318 3.17 15.25 22.87
C SER A 318 4.14 16.35 22.41
N PHE A 319 3.77 17.10 21.38
CA PHE A 319 4.56 18.22 20.85
C PHE A 319 4.68 19.36 21.86
N LEU A 320 3.56 19.78 22.47
CA LEU A 320 3.52 20.87 23.47
C LEU A 320 3.85 20.44 24.90
N HIS A 321 4.18 19.16 25.12
CA HIS A 321 4.47 18.59 26.44
C HIS A 321 3.30 18.73 27.45
N LEU A 322 2.07 18.55 26.98
CA LEU A 322 0.84 18.64 27.78
C LEU A 322 0.36 17.25 28.20
N LYS A 323 -0.57 17.18 29.16
CA LYS A 323 -1.11 15.88 29.63
C LYS A 323 -2.26 15.36 28.78
N ASN A 324 -3.08 16.25 28.25
CA ASN A 324 -4.28 15.93 27.48
C ASN A 324 -4.73 17.14 26.63
N LEU A 325 -5.74 16.92 25.79
CA LEU A 325 -6.29 17.95 24.92
C LEU A 325 -7.05 19.06 25.69
N GLU A 326 -7.64 18.75 26.85
CA GLU A 326 -8.28 19.75 27.71
C GLU A 326 -7.27 20.79 28.23
N GLU A 327 -6.06 20.36 28.61
CA GLU A 327 -4.99 21.26 29.04
C GLU A 327 -4.50 22.15 27.88
N PHE A 328 -4.49 21.60 26.65
CA PHE A 328 -4.19 22.38 25.45
C PHE A 328 -5.23 23.49 25.24
N GLU A 329 -6.52 23.16 25.23
CA GLU A 329 -7.58 24.15 25.04
C GLU A 329 -7.55 25.26 26.10
N ALA A 330 -7.24 24.91 27.35
CA ALA A 330 -7.10 25.87 28.44
C ALA A 330 -5.87 26.80 28.29
N ARG A 331 -4.80 26.34 27.64
CA ARG A 331 -3.49 27.04 27.60
C ARG A 331 -3.06 27.53 26.22
N LYS A 332 -3.78 27.23 25.14
CA LYS A 332 -3.38 27.55 23.75
C LYS A 332 -3.05 29.03 23.50
N ASN A 333 -3.68 29.93 24.26
CA ASN A 333 -3.44 31.38 24.19
C ASN A 333 -2.37 31.88 25.17
N SER A 334 -1.72 30.99 25.93
CA SER A 334 -0.65 31.36 26.86
C SER A 334 0.59 31.82 26.10
N PRO A 335 1.25 32.93 26.51
CA PRO A 335 2.52 33.37 25.93
C PRO A 335 3.65 32.33 26.04
N SER A 336 3.51 31.35 26.93
CA SER A 336 4.48 30.28 27.15
C SER A 336 4.44 29.16 26.10
N LEU A 337 3.42 29.10 25.25
CA LEU A 337 3.25 28.05 24.25
C LEU A 337 3.44 28.61 22.83
N PRO A 338 3.97 27.80 21.90
CA PRO A 338 3.94 28.11 20.47
C PRO A 338 2.52 28.42 19.96
N ILE A 339 2.45 29.23 18.90
CA ILE A 339 1.19 29.52 18.21
C ILE A 339 0.77 28.28 17.43
N VAL A 340 -0.30 27.63 17.89
CA VAL A 340 -0.87 26.43 17.29
C VAL A 340 -2.35 26.65 17.04
N GLU A 341 -2.83 26.26 15.87
CA GLU A 341 -4.25 26.34 15.50
C GLU A 341 -4.73 25.03 14.86
N GLU A 342 -6.04 24.80 14.95
CA GLU A 342 -6.70 23.67 14.30
C GLU A 342 -7.28 24.07 12.96
N TYR A 343 -7.04 23.25 11.94
CA TYR A 343 -7.67 23.34 10.63
C TYR A 343 -8.09 21.94 10.20
N THR A 344 -9.37 21.77 9.83
CA THR A 344 -9.95 20.51 9.33
C THR A 344 -9.66 19.27 10.20
N GLY A 345 -9.62 19.44 11.53
CA GLY A 345 -9.35 18.36 12.48
C GLY A 345 -7.87 17.99 12.66
N ARG A 346 -6.95 18.79 12.10
CA ARG A 346 -5.50 18.66 12.29
C ARG A 346 -4.91 19.91 12.92
N TYR A 347 -3.86 19.73 13.72
CA TYR A 347 -3.16 20.83 14.37
C TYR A 347 -1.97 21.30 13.54
N TYR A 348 -1.76 22.61 13.49
CA TYR A 348 -0.65 23.24 12.79
C TYR A 348 0.06 24.23 13.70
N VAL A 349 1.39 24.27 13.64
CA VAL A 349 2.23 25.24 14.37
C VAL A 349 2.80 26.28 13.40
N LEU A 350 2.80 27.54 13.82
CA LEU A 350 3.32 28.65 13.02
C LEU A 350 4.85 28.76 13.18
N ALA A 351 5.58 28.69 12.08
CA ALA A 351 7.04 28.79 12.04
C ALA A 351 7.49 29.84 11.02
N HIS A 352 8.70 30.37 11.18
CA HIS A 352 9.31 31.24 10.19
C HIS A 352 9.67 30.47 8.89
N ASP A 353 9.56 31.15 7.75
CA ASP A 353 9.98 30.65 6.44
C ASP A 353 11.14 31.44 5.81
N ASP A 354 11.44 32.62 6.38
CA ASP A 354 12.57 33.46 5.97
C ASP A 354 13.94 32.74 6.13
N PRO A 355 14.88 32.85 5.18
CA PRO A 355 16.20 32.19 5.20
C PRO A 355 17.05 32.43 6.47
N GLU A 356 16.84 33.54 7.17
CA GLU A 356 17.56 33.86 8.42
C GLU A 356 17.07 33.07 9.64
N PHE A 357 15.91 32.44 9.53
CA PHE A 357 15.20 31.73 10.61
C PHE A 357 14.95 30.26 10.28
N CYS A 358 15.41 29.79 9.13
CA CYS A 358 15.22 28.41 8.70
C CYS A 358 16.52 27.80 8.16
N MET A 359 16.62 26.49 8.30
CA MET A 359 17.67 25.66 7.72
C MET A 359 16.98 24.51 7.01
N LEU A 360 16.58 24.80 5.77
CA LEU A 360 15.85 23.89 4.89
C LEU A 360 16.80 22.97 4.13
N LYS A 361 16.28 21.85 3.64
CA LYS A 361 17.07 20.85 2.93
C LYS A 361 16.53 20.68 1.50
N GLY A 362 16.82 21.64 0.61
CA GLY A 362 16.43 21.51 -0.81
C GLY A 362 16.40 22.75 -1.70
N THR A 363 16.52 23.97 -1.18
CA THR A 363 16.26 25.20 -1.97
C THR A 363 17.43 25.76 -2.80
N GLY A 364 18.46 24.94 -3.07
CA GLY A 364 19.47 25.28 -4.08
C GLY A 364 20.93 25.30 -3.59
N ARG A 365 21.79 24.84 -4.52
CA ARG A 365 23.27 24.72 -4.57
C ARG A 365 24.05 24.04 -3.43
N GLN A 366 23.62 23.97 -2.16
CA GLN A 366 24.48 23.36 -1.11
C GLN A 366 23.70 22.67 0.02
N SER A 367 23.68 21.34 0.01
CA SER A 367 23.05 20.50 1.05
C SER A 367 23.95 20.33 2.29
N TRP A 368 23.32 20.27 3.47
CA TRP A 368 23.96 19.94 4.75
C TRP A 368 23.51 18.56 5.24
N LYS A 369 24.26 17.95 6.18
CA LYS A 369 23.99 16.59 6.66
C LYS A 369 24.10 16.46 8.16
N LEU A 370 23.11 15.80 8.77
CA LEU A 370 23.24 15.23 10.11
C LEU A 370 24.09 13.96 10.02
N VAL A 371 25.21 13.93 10.75
CA VAL A 371 26.19 12.84 10.74
C VAL A 371 25.77 11.72 11.69
N GLU A 372 25.29 12.08 12.88
CA GLU A 372 24.83 11.14 13.91
C GLU A 372 23.99 11.87 14.97
N ALA A 373 23.11 11.14 15.65
CA ALA A 373 22.47 11.55 16.89
C ALA A 373 22.60 10.41 17.91
N TYR A 374 22.82 10.72 19.18
CA TYR A 374 23.02 9.69 20.21
C TYR A 374 22.53 10.14 21.58
N PRO A 375 22.11 9.19 22.44
CA PRO A 375 21.81 9.49 23.84
C PRO A 375 23.07 9.96 24.55
N ASP A 376 22.98 11.05 25.29
CA ASP A 376 24.07 11.57 26.12
C ASP A 376 23.51 12.00 27.48
N ARG A 377 24.39 12.38 28.42
CA ARG A 377 23.99 12.94 29.71
C ARG A 377 24.69 14.26 29.92
N ASP A 378 23.92 15.24 30.39
CA ASP A 378 24.48 16.51 30.80
C ASP A 378 25.49 16.27 31.95
N PRO A 379 26.78 16.62 31.77
CA PRO A 379 27.81 16.36 32.77
C PRO A 379 27.65 17.19 34.06
N MET A 380 26.89 18.28 34.03
CA MET A 380 26.65 19.14 35.20
C MET A 380 25.38 18.76 35.95
N THR A 381 24.31 18.39 35.24
CA THR A 381 22.99 18.13 35.85
C THR A 381 22.62 16.65 35.94
N GLY A 382 23.35 15.77 35.25
CA GLY A 382 23.07 14.32 35.19
C GLY A 382 21.78 13.95 34.42
N ARG A 383 21.13 14.93 33.79
CA ARG A 383 19.88 14.74 33.03
C ARG A 383 20.16 14.07 31.68
N ASN A 384 19.21 13.29 31.18
CA ASN A 384 19.33 12.68 29.86
C ASN A 384 19.14 13.75 28.78
N VAL A 385 20.03 13.77 27.80
CA VAL A 385 20.02 14.72 26.67
C VAL A 385 20.20 13.95 25.36
N VAL A 386 19.86 14.58 24.24
CA VAL A 386 20.13 14.01 22.90
C VAL A 386 21.26 14.82 22.29
N ALA A 387 22.43 14.23 22.14
CA ALA A 387 23.54 14.86 21.45
C ALA A 387 23.45 14.56 19.94
N PHE A 388 23.87 15.51 19.12
CA PHE A 388 23.91 15.32 17.67
C PHE A 388 25.13 15.99 17.06
N ARG A 389 25.55 15.49 15.90
CA ARG A 389 26.66 16.03 15.14
C ARG A 389 26.24 16.30 13.70
N LEU A 390 26.49 17.52 13.24
CA LEU A 390 26.34 17.95 11.86
C LEU A 390 27.67 17.83 11.12
N ASP A 391 27.60 17.85 9.79
CA ASP A 391 28.76 18.00 8.94
C ASP A 391 29.34 19.43 9.05
N PRO A 392 30.58 19.69 8.62
CA PRO A 392 31.20 21.01 8.75
C PRO A 392 30.35 22.15 8.16
N ARG A 393 29.66 21.89 7.05
CA ARG A 393 28.79 22.88 6.40
C ARG A 393 27.51 23.11 7.21
N GLY A 394 26.82 22.05 7.63
CA GLY A 394 25.68 22.14 8.52
C GLY A 394 26.02 22.84 9.83
N GLY A 395 27.21 22.60 10.39
CA GLY A 395 27.67 23.29 11.59
C GLY A 395 27.92 24.79 11.40
N GLN A 396 28.24 25.24 10.18
CA GLN A 396 28.31 26.68 9.89
C GLN A 396 26.91 27.30 9.85
N LEU A 397 26.01 26.72 9.03
CA LEU A 397 24.64 27.22 8.85
C LEU A 397 23.86 27.20 10.17
N PHE A 398 23.94 26.09 10.91
CA PHE A 398 23.31 25.94 12.21
C PHE A 398 23.94 26.89 13.25
N GLY A 399 25.24 27.15 13.13
CA GLY A 399 25.95 28.13 13.94
C GLY A 399 25.55 29.57 13.67
N GLU A 400 25.15 29.91 12.45
CA GLU A 400 24.60 31.23 12.08
C GLU A 400 23.14 31.34 12.58
N LEU A 401 22.32 30.31 12.30
CA LEU A 401 20.93 30.23 12.74
C LEU A 401 20.80 30.36 14.27
N THR A 402 21.59 29.60 15.03
CA THR A 402 21.52 29.59 16.51
C THR A 402 22.13 30.83 17.15
N GLU A 403 23.15 31.45 16.55
CA GLU A 403 23.72 32.69 17.07
C GLU A 403 22.71 33.84 16.99
N ASN A 404 21.97 33.92 15.88
CA ASN A 404 20.99 34.98 15.63
C ASN A 404 19.65 34.76 16.36
N ASN A 405 19.41 33.56 16.90
CA ASN A 405 18.12 33.18 17.48
C ASN A 405 18.22 32.63 18.92
N LYS A 406 19.15 33.17 19.73
CA LYS A 406 19.29 32.77 21.14
C LYS A 406 17.99 33.01 21.92
N GLN A 407 17.68 32.09 22.83
CA GLN A 407 16.47 32.05 23.66
C GLN A 407 15.15 31.85 22.90
N ARG A 408 15.19 31.53 21.60
CA ARG A 408 13.99 31.24 20.79
C ARG A 408 13.76 29.74 20.64
N ASN A 409 12.53 29.37 20.27
CA ASN A 409 12.14 27.99 20.06
C ASN A 409 12.55 27.51 18.66
N LEU A 410 13.46 26.55 18.60
CA LEU A 410 13.85 25.83 17.40
C LEU A 410 12.95 24.61 17.21
N CYS A 411 12.14 24.63 16.15
CA CYS A 411 11.35 23.50 15.70
C CYS A 411 12.21 22.52 14.89
N ILE A 412 12.04 21.24 15.19
CA ILE A 412 12.63 20.10 14.49
C ILE A 412 11.54 19.53 13.59
N VAL A 413 11.74 19.67 12.28
CA VAL A 413 10.77 19.30 11.26
C VAL A 413 11.32 18.11 10.49
N LEU A 414 10.49 17.09 10.31
CA LEU A 414 10.82 15.92 9.52
C LEU A 414 9.74 15.74 8.46
N ASP A 415 10.15 15.74 7.19
CA ASP A 415 9.29 15.47 6.05
C ASP A 415 8.08 16.41 5.99
N GLY A 416 8.31 17.68 6.37
CA GLY A 416 7.29 18.74 6.43
C GLY A 416 6.44 18.77 7.70
N SER A 417 6.57 17.79 8.60
CA SER A 417 5.83 17.73 9.87
C SER A 417 6.66 18.16 11.08
N ALA A 418 6.07 18.95 11.97
CA ALA A 418 6.71 19.43 13.19
C ALA A 418 6.71 18.34 14.28
N MET A 419 7.88 17.75 14.53
CA MET A 419 8.02 16.61 15.43
C MET A 419 8.23 17.03 16.89
N SER A 420 9.04 18.06 17.11
CA SER A 420 9.34 18.60 18.45
C SER A 420 9.96 19.99 18.35
N TYR A 421 10.08 20.69 19.48
CA TYR A 421 10.82 21.95 19.55
C TYR A 421 11.70 22.02 20.80
N ALA A 422 12.74 22.87 20.76
CA ALA A 422 13.66 23.09 21.88
C ALA A 422 14.13 24.55 21.94
N VAL A 423 14.50 25.03 23.12
CA VAL A 423 14.98 26.42 23.30
C VAL A 423 16.48 26.50 22.99
N ILE A 424 16.88 27.46 22.16
CA ILE A 424 18.29 27.71 21.85
C ILE A 424 18.98 28.41 23.02
N GLN A 425 19.92 27.75 23.69
CA GLN A 425 20.63 28.35 24.83
C GLN A 425 21.91 29.10 24.43
N SER A 426 22.66 28.56 23.47
CA SER A 426 23.94 29.08 23.01
C SER A 426 24.13 28.81 21.52
N ARG A 427 25.19 29.37 20.93
CA ARG A 427 25.61 29.02 19.57
C ARG A 427 25.96 27.55 19.48
N ILE A 428 25.43 26.86 18.49
CA ILE A 428 25.68 25.44 18.24
C ILE A 428 26.23 25.31 16.82
N THR A 429 27.44 24.77 16.69
CA THR A 429 28.05 24.56 15.37
C THR A 429 27.90 23.09 14.94
N THR A 430 29.00 22.35 14.84
CA THR A 430 29.01 20.95 14.40
C THR A 430 28.51 19.98 15.45
N ARG A 431 28.47 20.35 16.73
CA ARG A 431 27.98 19.49 17.82
C ARG A 431 26.97 20.25 18.64
N GLY A 432 25.80 19.65 18.86
CA GLY A 432 24.73 20.20 19.68
C GLY A 432 24.16 19.19 20.65
N GLN A 433 23.51 19.69 21.68
CA GLN A 433 22.74 18.89 22.63
C GLN A 433 21.33 19.47 22.73
N ILE A 434 20.34 18.61 22.60
CA ILE A 434 18.93 18.91 22.88
C ILE A 434 18.71 18.56 24.34
N THR A 435 18.38 19.55 25.16
CA THR A 435 18.20 19.42 26.60
C THR A 435 16.72 19.56 26.98
N GLY A 436 16.30 18.84 28.02
CA GLY A 436 14.91 18.81 28.48
C GLY A 436 14.71 17.81 29.61
N ASN A 437 13.51 17.75 30.18
CA ASN A 437 13.15 16.71 31.16
C ASN A 437 12.78 15.41 30.44
N PHE A 438 13.79 14.75 29.84
CA PHE A 438 13.56 13.55 29.03
C PHE A 438 13.61 12.24 29.85
N THR A 439 12.61 11.39 29.59
CA THR A 439 12.63 9.98 29.96
C THR A 439 13.59 9.22 29.04
N LYS A 440 14.09 8.05 29.47
CA LYS A 440 15.00 7.21 28.65
C LYS A 440 14.35 6.82 27.31
N GLU A 441 13.06 6.49 27.34
CA GLU A 441 12.25 6.18 26.16
C GLU A 441 12.13 7.38 25.21
N ARG A 442 11.94 8.60 25.74
CA ARG A 442 11.86 9.82 24.92
C ARG A 442 13.18 10.18 24.26
N VAL A 443 14.31 10.00 24.94
CA VAL A 443 15.63 10.17 24.33
C VAL A 443 15.84 9.19 23.19
N GLN A 444 15.49 7.91 23.39
CA GLN A 444 15.57 6.91 22.33
C GLN A 444 14.66 7.26 21.14
N ASN A 445 13.46 7.78 21.39
CA ASN A 445 12.57 8.21 20.33
C ASN A 445 13.12 9.40 19.53
N LEU A 446 13.62 10.45 20.21
CA LEU A 446 14.22 11.62 19.56
C LEU A 446 15.47 11.27 18.76
N VAL A 447 16.33 10.39 19.29
CA VAL A 447 17.49 9.87 18.53
C VAL A 447 17.01 9.16 17.27
N ARG A 448 16.01 8.29 17.38
CA ARG A 448 15.42 7.62 16.21
C ARG A 448 14.84 8.60 15.19
N ILE A 449 14.14 9.66 15.63
CA ILE A 449 13.58 10.70 14.75
C ILE A 449 14.70 11.48 14.05
N LEU A 450 15.78 11.81 14.75
CA LEU A 450 16.91 12.56 14.16
C LEU A 450 17.75 11.70 13.22
N GLU A 451 18.07 10.46 13.59
CA GLU A 451 18.68 9.48 12.68
C GLU A 451 17.74 9.14 11.51
N ALA A 452 16.43 9.26 11.71
CA ALA A 452 15.45 9.21 10.63
C ALA A 452 15.57 10.43 9.66
N GLY A 453 16.12 11.55 10.09
CA GLY A 453 16.46 12.67 9.20
C GLY A 453 17.68 12.45 8.29
N SER A 454 18.52 11.45 8.59
CA SER A 454 19.84 11.26 8.00
C SER A 454 19.97 9.95 7.21
N LEU A 455 19.06 9.70 6.25
CA LEU A 455 19.28 8.59 5.30
C LEU A 455 20.71 8.69 4.73
N PRO A 456 21.51 7.59 4.77
CA PRO A 456 22.88 7.60 4.23
C PRO A 456 22.91 8.03 2.77
N ALA A 457 21.85 7.69 2.03
CA ALA A 457 21.58 8.03 0.64
C ALA A 457 20.07 7.91 0.37
N ARG A 458 19.56 8.71 -0.58
CA ARG A 458 18.15 8.68 -1.02
C ARG A 458 17.88 7.48 -1.93
N LEU A 459 16.62 7.10 -2.10
CA LEU A 459 16.24 6.19 -3.17
C LEU A 459 16.10 7.01 -4.47
N LYS A 460 16.60 6.47 -5.58
CA LYS A 460 16.33 7.01 -6.92
C LYS A 460 14.88 6.72 -7.27
N GLU A 461 14.22 7.70 -7.84
CA GLU A 461 12.83 7.62 -8.29
C GLU A 461 12.78 7.78 -9.80
N PRO A 462 11.93 7.00 -10.51
CA PRO A 462 11.02 5.93 -10.01
C PRO A 462 11.75 4.64 -9.57
N PRO A 463 11.06 3.68 -8.90
CA PRO A 463 11.65 2.36 -8.64
C PRO A 463 12.12 1.70 -9.95
N LEU A 464 13.26 1.00 -9.90
CA LEU A 464 13.82 0.26 -11.02
C LEU A 464 12.91 -0.88 -11.52
N MET A 465 12.13 -1.47 -10.62
CA MET A 465 11.22 -2.57 -10.96
C MET A 465 10.01 -2.53 -10.02
N GLU A 466 8.83 -2.74 -10.59
CA GLU A 466 7.59 -2.92 -9.84
C GLU A 466 6.91 -4.20 -10.33
N ASN A 467 6.78 -5.18 -9.45
CA ASN A 467 6.13 -6.46 -9.74
C ASN A 467 4.89 -6.62 -8.86
N THR A 468 3.70 -6.66 -9.45
CA THR A 468 2.45 -6.88 -8.71
C THR A 468 1.88 -8.25 -9.05
N ILE A 469 1.77 -9.11 -8.04
CA ILE A 469 1.19 -10.44 -8.14
C ILE A 469 -0.28 -10.35 -7.76
N GLY A 470 -1.16 -10.72 -8.70
CA GLY A 470 -2.60 -10.77 -8.46
C GLY A 470 -2.99 -11.80 -7.38
N PRO A 471 -4.05 -11.54 -6.60
CA PRO A 471 -4.50 -12.45 -5.54
C PRO A 471 -4.95 -13.83 -6.05
N SER A 472 -5.44 -13.91 -7.30
CA SER A 472 -5.84 -15.17 -7.95
C SER A 472 -4.66 -16.11 -8.20
N LEU A 473 -3.49 -15.57 -8.56
CA LEU A 473 -2.27 -16.34 -8.76
C LEU A 473 -1.79 -16.95 -7.44
N GLY A 474 -1.76 -16.14 -6.37
CA GLY A 474 -1.40 -16.59 -5.03
C GLY A 474 -2.32 -17.70 -4.50
N GLU A 475 -3.63 -17.52 -4.63
CA GLU A 475 -4.63 -18.51 -4.21
C GLU A 475 -4.53 -19.83 -5.00
N THR A 476 -4.24 -19.74 -6.30
CA THR A 476 -4.02 -20.91 -7.16
C THR A 476 -2.77 -21.66 -6.77
N ASN A 477 -1.64 -20.96 -6.58
CA ASN A 477 -0.37 -21.55 -6.17
C ASN A 477 -0.49 -22.20 -4.79
N ARG A 478 -1.16 -21.53 -3.85
CA ARG A 478 -1.49 -22.09 -2.53
C ARG A 478 -2.29 -23.38 -2.66
N THR A 479 -3.35 -23.38 -3.47
CA THR A 479 -4.23 -24.55 -3.61
C THR A 479 -3.52 -25.72 -4.28
N LYS A 480 -2.77 -25.48 -5.36
CA LYS A 480 -1.95 -26.51 -6.04
C LYS A 480 -0.88 -27.05 -5.09
N GLY A 481 -0.18 -26.18 -4.37
CA GLY A 481 0.83 -26.56 -3.37
C GLY A 481 0.24 -27.42 -2.23
N MET A 482 -0.90 -27.01 -1.67
CA MET A 482 -1.61 -27.78 -0.64
C MET A 482 -2.11 -29.13 -1.15
N ARG A 483 -2.64 -29.19 -2.38
CA ARG A 483 -3.06 -30.46 -3.01
C ARG A 483 -1.87 -31.39 -3.25
N ALA A 484 -0.73 -30.86 -3.72
CA ALA A 484 0.49 -31.64 -3.90
C ALA A 484 1.01 -32.20 -2.57
N ALA A 485 1.02 -31.37 -1.50
CA ALA A 485 1.37 -31.82 -0.16
C ALA A 485 0.41 -32.90 0.37
N ALA A 486 -0.89 -32.75 0.14
CA ALA A 486 -1.89 -33.74 0.56
C ALA A 486 -1.72 -35.08 -0.17
N TRP A 487 -1.55 -35.07 -1.49
CA TRP A 487 -1.29 -36.30 -2.26
C TRP A 487 0.04 -36.96 -1.89
N GLY A 488 1.09 -36.16 -1.67
CA GLY A 488 2.38 -36.65 -1.16
C GLY A 488 2.24 -37.31 0.21
N LEU A 489 1.52 -36.67 1.14
CA LEU A 489 1.24 -37.22 2.46
C LEU A 489 0.45 -38.54 2.37
N ILE A 490 -0.61 -38.59 1.57
CA ILE A 490 -1.40 -39.82 1.37
C ILE A 490 -0.53 -40.94 0.81
N ALA A 491 0.29 -40.65 -0.21
CA ALA A 491 1.18 -41.65 -0.81
C ALA A 491 2.18 -42.21 0.22
N VAL A 492 2.76 -41.36 1.07
CA VAL A 492 3.68 -41.77 2.13
C VAL A 492 2.97 -42.60 3.20
N VAL A 493 1.79 -42.19 3.66
CA VAL A 493 0.99 -42.93 4.64
C VAL A 493 0.62 -44.32 4.11
N VAL A 494 0.14 -44.40 2.87
CA VAL A 494 -0.19 -45.68 2.23
C VAL A 494 1.04 -46.56 2.10
N PHE A 495 2.18 -46.00 1.68
CA PHE A 495 3.44 -46.75 1.58
C PHE A 495 3.89 -47.30 2.93
N MET A 496 3.87 -46.49 3.99
CA MET A 496 4.31 -46.89 5.33
C MET A 496 3.41 -47.98 5.92
N ALA A 497 2.09 -47.80 5.85
CA ALA A 497 1.13 -48.80 6.30
C ALA A 497 1.25 -50.11 5.50
N PHE A 498 1.50 -50.04 4.19
CA PHE A 498 1.64 -51.22 3.33
C PHE A 498 2.94 -51.98 3.57
N TYR A 499 4.09 -51.29 3.62
CA TYR A 499 5.41 -51.93 3.70
C TYR A 499 5.76 -52.37 5.13
N TYR A 500 5.60 -51.48 6.12
CA TYR A 500 5.96 -51.76 7.52
C TYR A 500 4.81 -52.36 8.34
N GLY A 501 3.62 -52.49 7.75
CA GLY A 501 2.43 -53.03 8.41
C GLY A 501 1.69 -51.97 9.25
N ILE A 502 0.45 -52.27 9.61
CA ILE A 502 -0.48 -51.29 10.22
C ILE A 502 0.05 -50.70 11.55
N ILE A 503 0.76 -51.49 12.35
CA ILE A 503 1.25 -51.04 13.67
C ILE A 503 2.50 -50.17 13.55
N ALA A 504 3.56 -50.66 12.89
CA ALA A 504 4.81 -49.91 12.77
C ALA A 504 4.68 -48.75 11.76
N GLY A 505 4.07 -49.01 10.61
CA GLY A 505 3.73 -47.99 9.62
C GLY A 505 2.82 -46.92 10.21
N GLY A 506 1.72 -47.33 10.87
CA GLY A 506 0.82 -46.39 11.53
C GLY A 506 1.48 -45.56 12.62
N MET A 507 2.48 -46.09 13.34
CA MET A 507 3.26 -45.30 14.30
C MET A 507 4.11 -44.22 13.61
N ALA A 508 4.74 -44.56 12.47
CA ALA A 508 5.47 -43.60 11.68
C ALA A 508 4.55 -42.51 11.11
N ASP A 509 3.33 -42.88 10.70
CA ASP A 509 2.32 -41.93 10.21
C ASP A 509 1.83 -40.99 11.31
N VAL A 510 1.65 -41.48 12.55
CA VAL A 510 1.36 -40.63 13.72
C VAL A 510 2.52 -39.68 14.00
N ALA A 511 3.77 -40.16 13.92
CA ALA A 511 4.95 -39.31 14.10
C ALA A 511 5.07 -38.24 12.99
N LEU A 512 4.70 -38.58 11.76
CA LEU A 512 4.64 -37.66 10.62
C LEU A 512 3.55 -36.60 10.80
N ALA A 513 2.35 -36.98 11.24
CA ALA A 513 1.26 -36.05 11.51
C ALA A 513 1.63 -35.08 12.65
N LEU A 514 2.25 -35.58 13.72
CA LEU A 514 2.77 -34.75 14.81
C LEU A 514 3.90 -33.84 14.35
N ASN A 515 4.78 -34.32 13.46
CA ASN A 515 5.84 -33.51 12.89
C ASN A 515 5.23 -32.31 12.13
N MET A 516 4.25 -32.56 11.25
CA MET A 516 3.58 -31.51 10.51
C MET A 516 2.86 -30.50 11.42
N LEU A 517 2.20 -30.96 12.48
CA LEU A 517 1.59 -30.09 13.49
C LEU A 517 2.64 -29.18 14.16
N PHE A 518 3.78 -29.73 14.58
CA PHE A 518 4.82 -28.96 15.24
C PHE A 518 5.51 -27.97 14.30
N VAL A 519 5.77 -28.34 13.05
CA VAL A 519 6.31 -27.40 12.06
C VAL A 519 5.39 -26.19 11.91
N LEU A 520 4.10 -26.42 11.65
CA LEU A 520 3.13 -25.33 11.47
C LEU A 520 2.95 -24.49 12.74
N ALA A 521 2.92 -25.11 13.92
CA ALA A 521 2.80 -24.40 15.19
C ALA A 521 4.02 -23.52 15.50
N ILE A 522 5.24 -24.00 15.23
CA ILE A 522 6.46 -23.21 15.43
C ILE A 522 6.53 -22.07 14.41
N MET A 523 6.15 -22.29 13.15
CA MET A 523 6.07 -21.21 12.16
C MET A 523 5.10 -20.11 12.59
N ALA A 524 3.91 -20.49 13.10
CA ALA A 524 2.95 -19.56 13.67
C ALA A 524 3.49 -18.81 14.89
N LEU A 525 4.23 -19.50 15.78
CA LEU A 525 4.84 -18.90 16.97
C LEU A 525 5.91 -17.86 16.61
N LEU A 526 6.74 -18.16 15.61
CA LEU A 526 7.82 -17.28 15.14
C LEU A 526 7.31 -16.17 14.22
N GLN A 527 6.02 -16.15 13.90
CA GLN A 527 5.43 -15.28 12.88
C GLN A 527 6.20 -15.32 11.55
N ALA A 528 6.70 -16.50 11.18
CA ALA A 528 7.47 -16.69 9.96
C ALA A 528 6.54 -16.62 8.74
N THR A 529 7.00 -15.95 7.68
CA THR A 529 6.28 -15.87 6.42
C THR A 529 6.22 -17.25 5.74
N PHE A 530 5.01 -17.67 5.41
CA PHE A 530 4.70 -18.90 4.69
C PHE A 530 4.70 -18.61 3.19
N THR A 531 5.75 -19.04 2.49
CA THR A 531 5.97 -18.79 1.04
C THR A 531 5.74 -20.06 0.21
N LEU A 532 5.69 -19.93 -1.12
CA LEU A 532 5.56 -21.09 -2.01
C LEU A 532 6.79 -22.04 -1.91
N PRO A 533 8.04 -21.55 -1.88
CA PRO A 533 9.19 -22.39 -1.52
C PRO A 533 9.10 -22.98 -0.12
N GLY A 534 8.50 -22.26 0.85
CA GLY A 534 8.18 -22.81 2.18
C GLY A 534 7.32 -24.07 2.10
N ILE A 535 6.28 -24.07 1.25
CA ILE A 535 5.45 -25.27 0.98
C ILE A 535 6.31 -26.41 0.38
N ALA A 536 7.22 -26.10 -0.55
CA ALA A 536 8.14 -27.11 -1.08
C ALA A 536 9.04 -27.71 0.01
N GLY A 537 9.53 -26.89 0.95
CA GLY A 537 10.28 -27.34 2.13
C GLY A 537 9.45 -28.24 3.05
N LEU A 538 8.16 -27.92 3.23
CA LEU A 538 7.20 -28.76 3.96
C LEU A 538 7.01 -30.13 3.27
N ILE A 539 6.83 -30.14 1.95
CA ILE A 539 6.69 -31.36 1.14
C ILE A 539 7.94 -32.22 1.24
N LEU A 540 9.12 -31.61 1.11
CA LEU A 540 10.39 -32.30 1.25
C LEU A 540 10.56 -32.90 2.65
N THR A 541 10.12 -32.15 3.68
CA THR A 541 10.10 -32.62 5.07
C THR A 541 9.20 -33.84 5.24
N ILE A 542 8.05 -33.93 4.55
CA ILE A 542 7.18 -35.13 4.62
C ILE A 542 7.96 -36.38 4.22
N GLY A 543 8.74 -36.34 3.14
CA GLY A 543 9.54 -37.48 2.68
C GLY A 543 10.66 -37.84 3.66
N MET A 544 11.44 -36.84 4.10
CA MET A 544 12.60 -37.07 4.98
C MET A 544 12.22 -37.42 6.42
N ALA A 545 11.10 -36.91 6.93
CA ALA A 545 10.65 -37.20 8.30
C ALA A 545 10.37 -38.69 8.53
N VAL A 546 10.04 -39.42 7.47
CA VAL A 546 9.76 -40.86 7.55
C VAL A 546 11.03 -41.70 7.43
N ASP A 547 12.10 -41.17 6.82
CA ASP A 547 13.38 -41.86 6.65
C ASP A 547 14.02 -42.27 7.99
N ALA A 548 13.92 -41.40 9.00
CA ALA A 548 14.36 -41.73 10.36
C ALA A 548 13.62 -42.96 10.93
N ASN A 549 12.31 -43.05 10.70
CA ASN A 549 11.51 -44.20 11.13
C ASN A 549 11.87 -45.46 10.33
N VAL A 550 12.13 -45.34 9.02
CA VAL A 550 12.62 -46.44 8.17
C VAL A 550 13.93 -47.02 8.71
N LEU A 551 14.92 -46.17 9.01
CA LEU A 551 16.20 -46.60 9.58
C LEU A 551 16.02 -47.32 10.92
N ILE A 552 15.17 -46.81 11.81
CA ILE A 552 14.84 -47.47 13.08
C ILE A 552 14.22 -48.85 12.83
N PHE A 553 13.23 -48.93 11.94
CA PHE A 553 12.51 -50.18 11.66
C PHE A 553 13.40 -51.24 11.02
N GLU A 554 14.28 -50.86 10.09
CA GLU A 554 15.25 -51.80 9.54
C GLU A 554 16.27 -52.27 10.60
N ARG A 555 16.74 -51.40 11.50
CA ARG A 555 17.61 -51.84 12.61
C ARG A 555 16.91 -52.76 13.59
N ILE A 556 15.64 -52.51 13.89
CA ILE A 556 14.82 -53.43 14.70
C ILE A 556 14.69 -54.77 13.97
N ARG A 557 14.41 -54.75 12.66
CA ARG A 557 14.30 -55.97 11.83
C ARG A 557 15.60 -56.78 11.83
N GLU A 558 16.75 -56.13 11.66
CA GLU A 558 18.07 -56.79 11.73
C GLU A 558 18.33 -57.46 13.09
N GLU A 559 17.95 -56.83 14.20
CA GLU A 559 18.10 -57.40 15.54
C GLU A 559 17.11 -58.56 15.77
N ARG A 560 15.90 -58.50 15.21
CA ARG A 560 14.92 -59.60 15.24
C ARG A 560 15.41 -60.79 14.42
N ASP A 561 15.98 -60.56 13.24
CA ASP A 561 16.59 -61.60 12.39
C ASP A 561 17.77 -62.30 13.09
N ARG A 562 18.45 -61.61 14.01
CA ARG A 562 19.50 -62.20 14.89
C ARG A 562 18.95 -62.99 16.08
N GLY A 563 17.62 -63.11 16.22
CA GLY A 563 16.96 -63.84 17.30
C GLY A 563 16.81 -63.06 18.61
N VAL A 564 17.02 -61.74 18.60
CA VAL A 564 16.86 -60.91 19.81
C VAL A 564 15.37 -60.77 20.17
N VAL A 565 15.07 -60.90 21.48
CA VAL A 565 13.71 -60.70 22.02
C VAL A 565 13.20 -59.30 21.68
N PHE A 566 11.94 -59.19 21.24
CA PHE A 566 11.32 -57.98 20.70
C PHE A 566 11.61 -56.69 21.49
N ARG A 567 11.41 -56.69 22.82
CA ARG A 567 11.66 -55.51 23.66
C ARG A 567 13.13 -55.06 23.66
N ARG A 568 14.07 -56.00 23.60
CA ARG A 568 15.52 -55.70 23.53
C ARG A 568 15.91 -55.29 22.10
N ALA A 569 15.32 -55.92 21.08
CA ALA A 569 15.51 -55.53 19.68
C ALA A 569 15.03 -54.10 19.41
N LEU A 570 13.91 -53.69 20.02
CA LEU A 570 13.40 -52.31 19.96
C LEU A 570 14.43 -51.31 20.51
N ASN A 571 14.91 -51.52 21.74
CA ASN A 571 15.90 -50.64 22.36
C ASN A 571 17.21 -50.58 21.56
N ASN A 572 17.74 -51.74 21.16
CA ASN A 572 18.94 -51.82 20.33
C ASN A 572 18.77 -51.10 18.98
N GLY A 573 17.58 -51.20 18.38
CA GLY A 573 17.25 -50.53 17.13
C GLY A 573 17.32 -49.01 17.25
N TYR A 574 16.69 -48.44 18.28
CA TYR A 574 16.77 -47.00 18.55
C TYR A 574 18.19 -46.53 18.85
N ASP A 575 18.92 -47.26 19.71
CA ASP A 575 20.25 -46.85 20.14
C ASP A 575 21.26 -46.90 18.98
N LYS A 576 21.16 -47.89 18.07
CA LYS A 576 22.02 -47.99 16.87
C LYS A 576 21.62 -47.02 15.75
N ALA A 577 20.32 -46.75 15.58
CA ALA A 577 19.85 -45.84 14.55
C ALA A 577 20.13 -44.37 14.91
N PHE A 578 20.20 -44.02 16.20
CA PHE A 578 20.37 -42.65 16.68
C PHE A 578 21.55 -41.92 16.03
N SER A 579 22.76 -42.50 16.03
CA SER A 579 23.95 -41.80 15.52
C SER A 579 23.85 -41.52 14.02
N THR A 580 23.33 -42.48 13.24
CA THR A 580 23.14 -42.31 11.80
C THR A 580 22.09 -41.25 11.49
N ILE A 581 20.98 -41.25 12.23
CA ILE A 581 19.89 -40.27 12.07
C ILE A 581 20.37 -38.87 12.46
N PHE A 582 21.12 -38.76 13.56
CA PHE A 582 21.65 -37.48 14.02
C PHE A 582 22.66 -36.89 13.03
N ASP A 583 23.59 -37.70 12.54
CA ASP A 583 24.62 -37.26 11.58
C ASP A 583 24.01 -36.78 10.24
N ALA A 584 23.11 -37.57 9.65
CA ALA A 584 22.44 -37.21 8.40
C ALA A 584 21.62 -35.91 8.51
N ASN A 585 20.88 -35.74 9.61
CA ASN A 585 20.05 -34.54 9.81
C ASN A 585 20.86 -33.31 10.21
N LEU A 586 21.94 -33.47 10.98
CA LEU A 586 22.79 -32.35 11.41
C LEU A 586 23.45 -31.67 10.20
N THR A 587 23.95 -32.43 9.23
CA THR A 587 24.53 -31.87 8.00
C THR A 587 23.51 -31.03 7.22
N THR A 588 22.27 -31.51 7.11
CA THR A 588 21.19 -30.79 6.43
C THR A 588 20.75 -29.56 7.23
N LEU A 589 20.74 -29.63 8.56
CA LEU A 589 20.45 -28.49 9.44
C LEU A 589 21.50 -27.38 9.27
N ILE A 590 22.79 -27.73 9.14
CA ILE A 590 23.86 -26.76 8.84
C ILE A 590 23.56 -26.03 7.52
N THR A 591 23.15 -26.76 6.47
CA THR A 591 22.73 -26.15 5.19
C THR A 591 21.54 -25.19 5.38
N CYS A 592 20.53 -25.58 6.17
CA CYS A 592 19.38 -24.72 6.47
C CYS A 592 19.80 -23.43 7.18
N VAL A 593 20.73 -23.51 8.13
CA VAL A 593 21.27 -22.33 8.84
C VAL A 593 21.98 -21.39 7.86
N ILE A 594 22.82 -21.93 6.97
CA ILE A 594 23.51 -21.13 5.96
C ILE A 594 22.51 -20.45 5.02
N LEU A 595 21.52 -21.19 4.51
CA LEU A 595 20.46 -20.65 3.65
C LEU A 595 19.59 -19.62 4.38
N GLY A 596 19.34 -19.80 5.68
CA GLY A 596 18.59 -18.85 6.51
C GLY A 596 19.29 -17.50 6.68
N PHE A 597 20.63 -17.49 6.71
CA PHE A 597 21.41 -16.25 6.81
C PHE A 597 21.75 -15.61 5.46
N VAL A 598 22.03 -16.43 4.43
CA VAL A 598 22.57 -15.96 3.14
C VAL A 598 21.51 -15.92 2.03
N GLY A 599 20.48 -16.76 2.11
CA GLY A 599 19.46 -16.90 1.06
C GLY A 599 18.54 -15.67 0.92
N SER A 600 17.84 -15.58 -0.21
CA SER A 600 16.72 -14.64 -0.40
C SER A 600 15.59 -14.97 0.58
N GLU A 601 14.64 -14.06 0.81
CA GLU A 601 13.54 -14.27 1.77
C GLU A 601 12.67 -15.49 1.43
N GLU A 602 12.47 -15.76 0.14
CA GLU A 602 11.87 -16.99 -0.38
C GLU A 602 12.66 -18.26 0.03
N VAL A 603 13.98 -18.23 -0.16
CA VAL A 603 14.89 -19.33 0.22
C VAL A 603 14.99 -19.45 1.75
N LYS A 604 14.90 -18.34 2.49
CA LYS A 604 14.80 -18.33 3.95
C LYS A 604 13.51 -19.02 4.42
N GLY A 605 12.38 -18.74 3.77
CA GLY A 605 11.11 -19.44 4.04
C GLY A 605 11.23 -20.95 3.84
N PHE A 606 11.88 -21.39 2.75
CA PHE A 606 12.22 -22.79 2.52
C PHE A 606 13.13 -23.35 3.62
N ALA A 607 14.24 -22.67 3.93
CA ALA A 607 15.24 -23.11 4.89
C ALA A 607 14.72 -23.18 6.33
N VAL A 608 13.89 -22.22 6.75
CA VAL A 608 13.24 -22.20 8.07
C VAL A 608 12.26 -23.36 8.17
N THR A 609 11.41 -23.56 7.16
CA THR A 609 10.43 -24.67 7.15
C THR A 609 11.13 -26.03 7.21
N LEU A 610 12.17 -26.21 6.39
CA LEU A 610 12.97 -27.42 6.35
C LEU A 610 13.75 -27.65 7.66
N GLY A 611 14.41 -26.62 8.19
CA GLY A 611 15.19 -26.70 9.42
C GLY A 611 14.34 -27.04 10.64
N ILE A 612 13.19 -26.37 10.80
CA ILE A 612 12.21 -26.71 11.84
C ILE A 612 11.75 -28.16 11.64
N GLY A 613 11.40 -28.52 10.40
CA GLY A 613 10.96 -29.87 10.02
C GLY A 613 11.93 -30.98 10.39
N ILE A 614 13.23 -30.76 10.19
CA ILE A 614 14.27 -31.71 10.57
C ILE A 614 14.34 -31.86 12.09
N VAL A 615 14.39 -30.74 12.83
CA VAL A 615 14.46 -30.79 14.30
C VAL A 615 13.23 -31.46 14.91
N THR A 616 12.04 -31.10 14.44
CA THR A 616 10.79 -31.69 14.92
C THR A 616 10.66 -33.15 14.50
N SER A 617 11.13 -33.54 13.31
CA SER A 617 11.08 -34.94 12.85
C SER A 617 12.03 -35.83 13.64
N MET A 618 13.23 -35.36 13.97
CA MET A 618 14.15 -36.07 14.86
C MET A 618 13.52 -36.27 16.24
N PHE A 619 12.86 -35.24 16.78
CA PHE A 619 12.16 -35.36 18.05
C PHE A 619 11.01 -36.37 17.97
N THR A 620 10.16 -36.32 16.95
CA THR A 620 9.04 -37.27 16.82
C THR A 620 9.54 -38.69 16.58
N ALA A 621 10.52 -38.89 15.70
CA ALA A 621 11.07 -40.20 15.35
C ALA A 621 11.91 -40.84 16.46
N LEU A 622 12.73 -40.08 17.20
CA LEU A 622 13.64 -40.67 18.22
C LEU A 622 13.03 -40.72 19.61
N PHE A 623 12.24 -39.70 19.99
CA PHE A 623 11.68 -39.59 21.33
C PHE A 623 10.23 -40.04 21.38
N VAL A 624 9.36 -39.50 20.51
CA VAL A 624 7.91 -39.77 20.59
C VAL A 624 7.59 -41.22 20.25
N THR A 625 8.07 -41.75 19.11
CA THR A 625 7.79 -43.16 18.77
C THR A 625 8.36 -44.13 19.80
N ARG A 626 9.59 -43.90 20.30
CA ARG A 626 10.22 -44.72 21.35
C ARG A 626 9.38 -44.73 22.62
N LEU A 627 8.89 -43.55 23.05
CA LEU A 627 8.02 -43.41 24.22
C LEU A 627 6.70 -44.18 24.02
N VAL A 628 6.07 -44.03 22.86
CA VAL A 628 4.78 -44.68 22.58
C VAL A 628 4.94 -46.19 22.53
N PHE A 629 5.93 -46.73 21.80
CA PHE A 629 6.17 -48.17 21.77
C PHE A 629 6.48 -48.75 23.15
N ASN A 630 7.37 -48.11 23.92
CA ASN A 630 7.68 -48.57 25.27
C ASN A 630 6.46 -48.55 26.19
N THR A 631 5.59 -47.55 26.06
CA THR A 631 4.35 -47.45 26.84
C THR A 631 3.33 -48.54 26.44
N LEU A 632 3.17 -48.79 25.14
CA LEU A 632 2.28 -49.84 24.62
C LEU A 632 2.74 -51.24 25.06
N ILE A 633 4.05 -51.49 25.06
CA ILE A 633 4.64 -52.73 25.54
C ILE A 633 4.46 -52.86 27.07
N ALA A 634 4.71 -51.78 27.83
CA ALA A 634 4.57 -51.78 29.28
C ALA A 634 3.13 -52.03 29.74
N LYS A 635 2.14 -51.51 29.00
CA LYS A 635 0.70 -51.76 29.23
C LYS A 635 0.22 -53.13 28.70
N GLY A 636 1.08 -53.89 28.03
CA GLY A 636 0.74 -55.18 27.43
C GLY A 636 -0.15 -55.11 26.18
N TRP A 637 -0.37 -53.90 25.63
CA TRP A 637 -1.18 -53.66 24.44
C TRP A 637 -0.45 -54.02 23.14
N LEU A 638 0.88 -54.10 23.19
CA LEU A 638 1.72 -54.50 22.07
C LEU A 638 2.69 -55.61 22.51
N LYS A 639 2.57 -56.79 21.90
CA LYS A 639 3.45 -57.94 22.15
C LYS A 639 4.53 -58.09 21.08
N ASP A 640 4.17 -57.87 19.82
CA ASP A 640 5.05 -57.90 18.65
C ASP A 640 4.36 -57.19 17.48
N PHE A 641 5.10 -56.87 16.41
CA PHE A 641 4.53 -56.43 15.14
C PHE A 641 5.28 -57.02 13.93
N SER A 642 4.54 -57.37 12.88
CA SER A 642 5.10 -57.93 11.65
C SER A 642 5.36 -56.84 10.61
N MET A 643 6.54 -56.84 10.01
CA MET A 643 6.90 -55.98 8.87
C MET A 643 7.02 -56.84 7.60
N ARG A 644 6.65 -56.32 6.43
CA ARG A 644 6.80 -57.07 5.16
C ARG A 644 8.24 -57.00 4.66
N ARG A 645 8.70 -58.07 4.02
CA ARG A 645 10.00 -58.16 3.35
C ARG A 645 9.79 -58.45 1.87
N ILE A 646 9.59 -57.39 1.08
CA ILE A 646 9.35 -57.50 -0.36
C ILE A 646 10.64 -57.83 -1.12
N ILE A 647 11.77 -57.28 -0.66
CA ILE A 647 13.10 -57.50 -1.24
C ILE A 647 13.96 -58.20 -0.19
N GLY A 648 14.45 -59.41 -0.50
CA GLY A 648 15.42 -60.14 0.32
C GLY A 648 16.81 -59.51 0.26
N VAL A 649 17.81 -60.05 0.98
CA VAL A 649 19.19 -59.53 0.94
C VAL A 649 19.74 -59.68 -0.50
N PRO A 650 19.90 -58.59 -1.26
CA PRO A 650 20.31 -58.69 -2.65
C PRO A 650 21.82 -58.98 -2.70
N LYS A 651 22.22 -60.09 -3.34
CA LYS A 651 23.63 -60.43 -3.59
C LYS A 651 24.10 -59.76 -4.89
N VAL A 652 24.15 -58.43 -4.90
CA VAL A 652 24.63 -57.65 -6.05
C VAL A 652 26.07 -57.20 -5.78
N ASP A 653 27.00 -57.53 -6.67
CA ASP A 653 28.38 -57.04 -6.61
C ASP A 653 28.49 -55.66 -7.25
N TRP A 654 28.15 -54.63 -6.47
CA TRP A 654 28.26 -53.22 -6.88
C TRP A 654 29.69 -52.84 -7.31
N LEU A 655 30.71 -53.48 -6.72
CA LEU A 655 32.10 -53.20 -7.02
C LEU A 655 32.50 -53.72 -8.41
N ALA A 656 31.92 -54.82 -8.89
CA ALA A 656 32.14 -55.30 -10.26
C ALA A 656 31.49 -54.37 -11.31
N ILE A 657 30.27 -53.89 -11.03
CA ILE A 657 29.48 -53.10 -12.00
C ILE A 657 29.94 -51.62 -12.06
N ARG A 658 30.78 -51.16 -11.11
CA ARG A 658 31.33 -49.78 -11.10
C ARG A 658 32.01 -49.37 -12.41
N LYS A 659 32.62 -50.33 -13.12
CA LYS A 659 33.29 -50.09 -14.42
C LYS A 659 32.35 -49.60 -15.50
N THR A 660 31.05 -49.87 -15.36
CA THR A 660 30.00 -49.38 -16.27
C THR A 660 29.35 -48.12 -15.71
N PHE A 661 29.02 -48.07 -14.43
CA PHE A 661 28.34 -46.92 -13.83
C PHE A 661 29.20 -45.65 -13.80
N TRP A 662 30.51 -45.75 -13.53
CA TRP A 662 31.40 -44.59 -13.51
C TRP A 662 31.50 -43.87 -14.86
N PRO A 663 31.79 -44.53 -15.99
CA PRO A 663 31.84 -43.85 -17.28
C PRO A 663 30.48 -43.32 -17.69
N VAL A 664 29.38 -44.04 -17.43
CA VAL A 664 28.02 -43.54 -17.74
C VAL A 664 27.71 -42.28 -16.95
N SER A 665 27.91 -42.28 -15.63
CA SER A 665 27.66 -41.12 -14.77
C SER A 665 28.58 -39.95 -15.12
N THR A 666 29.87 -40.22 -15.36
CA THR A 666 30.84 -39.17 -15.71
C THR A 666 30.51 -38.55 -17.06
N THR A 667 30.11 -39.37 -18.04
CA THR A 667 29.68 -38.89 -19.35
C THR A 667 28.41 -38.06 -19.24
N ALA A 668 27.42 -38.51 -18.45
CA ALA A 668 26.18 -37.75 -18.23
C ALA A 668 26.46 -36.39 -17.56
N VAL A 669 27.34 -36.35 -16.54
CA VAL A 669 27.75 -35.10 -15.89
C VAL A 669 28.52 -34.20 -16.86
N ALA A 670 29.47 -34.75 -17.62
CA ALA A 670 30.26 -33.99 -18.58
C ALA A 670 29.37 -33.41 -19.69
N VAL A 671 28.45 -34.20 -20.27
CA VAL A 671 27.48 -33.73 -21.26
C VAL A 671 26.58 -32.66 -20.65
N GLY A 672 26.06 -32.86 -19.44
CA GLY A 672 25.25 -31.86 -18.75
C GLY A 672 25.99 -30.54 -18.55
N LEU A 673 27.28 -30.59 -18.18
CA LEU A 673 28.10 -29.41 -17.96
C LEU A 673 28.46 -28.70 -19.28
N VAL A 674 28.77 -29.46 -20.34
CA VAL A 674 29.00 -28.92 -21.69
C VAL A 674 27.72 -28.26 -22.22
N LEU A 675 26.55 -28.88 -22.06
CA LEU A 675 25.27 -28.29 -22.44
C LEU A 675 24.97 -27.03 -21.62
N PHE A 676 25.20 -27.06 -20.31
CA PHE A 676 24.99 -25.89 -19.44
C PHE A 676 25.87 -24.71 -19.87
N VAL A 677 27.17 -24.93 -20.05
CA VAL A 677 28.11 -23.87 -20.48
C VAL A 677 27.79 -23.40 -21.91
N GLY A 678 27.55 -24.32 -22.84
CA GLY A 678 27.24 -24.00 -24.23
C GLY A 678 25.94 -23.20 -24.40
N MET A 679 24.88 -23.58 -23.68
CA MET A 679 23.63 -22.82 -23.65
C MET A 679 23.80 -21.47 -22.95
N SER A 680 24.61 -21.39 -21.88
CA SER A 680 24.83 -20.13 -21.17
C SER A 680 25.50 -19.04 -22.02
N THR A 681 26.30 -19.44 -23.03
CA THR A 681 26.95 -18.50 -23.96
C THR A 681 26.12 -18.16 -25.19
N ALA A 682 25.21 -19.06 -25.61
CA ALA A 682 24.45 -18.90 -26.86
C ALA A 682 23.00 -18.43 -26.64
N GLN A 683 22.42 -18.69 -25.47
CA GLN A 683 20.99 -18.56 -25.18
C GLN A 683 20.74 -18.15 -23.73
N THR A 684 21.45 -17.12 -23.27
CA THR A 684 21.35 -16.60 -21.89
C THR A 684 19.90 -16.28 -21.49
N GLU A 685 19.10 -15.75 -22.41
CA GLU A 685 17.67 -15.40 -22.22
C GLU A 685 16.75 -16.61 -21.99
N LEU A 686 17.17 -17.83 -22.37
CA LEU A 686 16.38 -19.05 -22.16
C LEU A 686 16.72 -19.77 -20.85
N MET A 687 17.86 -19.45 -20.23
CA MET A 687 18.34 -20.10 -19.00
C MET A 687 18.07 -19.30 -17.74
N TYR A 688 18.14 -17.97 -17.83
CA TYR A 688 18.01 -17.09 -16.69
C TYR A 688 16.69 -16.31 -16.77
N ASP A 689 15.99 -16.23 -15.64
CA ASP A 689 14.74 -15.46 -15.54
C ASP A 689 15.04 -13.95 -15.42
N ILE A 690 13.99 -13.13 -15.52
CA ILE A 690 14.07 -11.66 -15.34
C ILE A 690 14.65 -11.26 -13.98
N GLU A 691 14.62 -12.15 -12.99
CA GLU A 691 15.30 -11.96 -11.70
C GLU A 691 16.82 -11.80 -11.81
N PHE A 692 17.42 -12.35 -12.87
CA PHE A 692 18.86 -12.26 -13.14
C PHE A 692 19.17 -11.35 -14.34
N LEU A 693 18.30 -11.32 -15.36
CA LEU A 693 18.52 -10.56 -16.59
C LEU A 693 17.98 -9.13 -16.54
N GLY A 694 17.02 -8.85 -15.64
CA GLY A 694 16.16 -7.68 -15.74
C GLY A 694 15.10 -7.85 -16.84
N GLY A 695 13.97 -7.17 -16.69
CA GLY A 695 12.86 -7.27 -17.64
C GLY A 695 11.53 -6.86 -17.01
N THR A 696 10.45 -7.17 -17.74
CA THR A 696 9.08 -6.84 -17.35
C THR A 696 8.26 -8.12 -17.24
N SER A 697 7.50 -8.26 -16.16
CA SER A 697 6.35 -9.17 -16.10
C SER A 697 5.06 -8.35 -16.10
N ILE A 698 4.11 -8.68 -16.98
CA ILE A 698 2.76 -8.13 -16.94
C ILE A 698 1.74 -9.25 -16.80
N GLN A 699 0.73 -9.02 -15.96
CA GLN A 699 -0.44 -9.86 -15.88
C GLN A 699 -1.55 -9.30 -16.77
N VAL A 700 -2.20 -10.19 -17.51
CA VAL A 700 -3.21 -9.88 -18.51
C VAL A 700 -4.47 -10.67 -18.17
N ASP A 701 -5.55 -9.97 -17.85
CA ASP A 701 -6.84 -10.58 -17.51
C ASP A 701 -7.79 -10.54 -18.72
N LEU A 702 -8.51 -11.64 -18.98
CA LEU A 702 -9.49 -11.76 -20.05
C LEU A 702 -10.89 -11.30 -19.59
N LYS A 703 -11.71 -10.81 -20.54
CA LYS A 703 -13.12 -10.50 -20.27
C LYS A 703 -13.90 -11.74 -19.83
N PRO A 704 -14.91 -11.62 -18.95
CA PRO A 704 -15.79 -12.73 -18.60
C PRO A 704 -16.39 -13.41 -19.84
N GLY A 705 -16.24 -14.73 -19.95
CA GLY A 705 -16.73 -15.52 -21.09
C GLY A 705 -15.77 -15.65 -22.27
N VAL A 706 -14.68 -14.87 -22.31
CA VAL A 706 -13.59 -15.06 -23.27
C VAL A 706 -12.58 -16.06 -22.69
N SER A 707 -12.21 -17.05 -23.49
CA SER A 707 -11.19 -18.04 -23.08
C SER A 707 -10.24 -18.30 -24.22
N MET A 708 -8.94 -18.31 -23.90
CA MET A 708 -7.89 -18.67 -24.84
C MET A 708 -7.14 -19.90 -24.32
N SER A 709 -6.40 -20.58 -25.18
CA SER A 709 -5.40 -21.56 -24.73
C SER A 709 -4.04 -20.90 -24.47
N ASP A 710 -3.18 -21.55 -23.69
CA ASP A 710 -1.81 -21.08 -23.45
C ASP A 710 -1.04 -20.86 -24.76
N GLU A 711 -1.28 -21.70 -25.76
CA GLU A 711 -0.65 -21.59 -27.07
C GLU A 711 -1.19 -20.40 -27.88
N GLU A 712 -2.51 -20.15 -27.84
CA GLU A 712 -3.13 -18.99 -28.50
C GLU A 712 -2.64 -17.67 -27.87
N MET A 713 -2.55 -17.60 -26.54
CA MET A 713 -2.02 -16.42 -25.86
C MET A 713 -0.52 -16.23 -26.17
N ARG A 714 0.26 -17.32 -26.15
CA ARG A 714 1.68 -17.30 -26.52
C ARG A 714 1.88 -16.82 -27.95
N HIS A 715 1.04 -17.27 -28.88
CA HIS A 715 1.09 -16.83 -30.27
C HIS A 715 0.77 -15.34 -30.41
N ALA A 716 -0.29 -14.86 -29.75
CA ALA A 716 -0.68 -13.45 -29.75
C ALA A 716 0.40 -12.51 -29.19
N VAL A 717 1.27 -13.00 -28.29
CA VAL A 717 2.38 -12.19 -27.76
C VAL A 717 3.64 -12.32 -28.61
N THR A 718 4.06 -13.56 -28.91
CA THR A 718 5.40 -13.84 -29.44
C THR A 718 5.48 -13.97 -30.96
N GLY A 719 4.36 -14.22 -31.63
CA GLY A 719 4.30 -14.43 -33.09
C GLY A 719 4.97 -15.73 -33.57
N LYS A 720 5.35 -16.66 -32.68
CA LYS A 720 5.88 -17.98 -33.09
C LYS A 720 4.75 -18.94 -33.47
N GLY A 721 4.27 -18.86 -34.71
CA GLY A 721 3.26 -19.77 -35.30
C GLY A 721 2.57 -19.15 -36.52
N GLN A 722 1.90 -19.97 -37.35
CA GLN A 722 1.34 -19.52 -38.64
C GLN A 722 0.32 -18.37 -38.49
N GLY A 723 0.65 -17.22 -39.07
CA GLY A 723 -0.30 -16.23 -39.62
C GLY A 723 -1.29 -15.60 -38.63
N GLY A 724 -0.82 -14.70 -37.77
CA GLY A 724 -1.67 -13.81 -36.98
C GLY A 724 -0.89 -12.56 -36.54
N ASP A 725 -1.59 -11.45 -36.32
CA ASP A 725 -1.00 -10.21 -35.81
C ASP A 725 -0.63 -10.40 -34.34
N SER A 726 0.67 -10.43 -34.00
CA SER A 726 1.15 -10.56 -32.62
C SER A 726 1.63 -9.22 -32.06
N ALA A 727 1.75 -9.13 -30.73
CA ALA A 727 2.30 -7.95 -30.05
C ALA A 727 3.75 -7.67 -30.51
N ALA A 728 4.54 -8.72 -30.72
CA ALA A 728 5.89 -8.58 -31.26
C ALA A 728 5.89 -8.05 -32.70
N ASP A 729 4.93 -8.47 -33.54
CA ASP A 729 4.80 -7.96 -34.91
C ASP A 729 4.25 -6.53 -34.94
N TRP A 730 3.35 -6.19 -34.01
CA TRP A 730 2.83 -4.84 -33.83
C TRP A 730 3.96 -3.85 -33.52
N LEU A 731 4.91 -4.19 -32.65
CA LEU A 731 6.06 -3.33 -32.34
C LEU A 731 6.89 -2.96 -33.57
N VAL A 732 7.03 -3.89 -34.52
CA VAL A 732 7.74 -3.61 -35.78
C VAL A 732 6.96 -2.61 -36.63
N ARG A 733 5.64 -2.81 -36.78
CA ARG A 733 4.78 -1.88 -37.52
C ARG A 733 4.69 -0.51 -36.86
N ALA A 734 4.59 -0.47 -35.53
CA ALA A 734 4.56 0.77 -34.77
C ALA A 734 5.88 1.53 -34.92
N ALA A 735 7.02 0.83 -34.96
CA ALA A 735 8.31 1.45 -35.27
C ALA A 735 8.31 2.11 -36.65
N ASP A 736 7.77 1.45 -37.67
CA ASP A 736 7.67 2.01 -39.02
C ASP A 736 6.71 3.23 -39.05
N MET A 737 5.59 3.17 -38.33
CA MET A 737 4.65 4.29 -38.19
C MET A 737 5.23 5.49 -37.42
N LEU A 738 6.10 5.24 -36.43
CA LEU A 738 6.79 6.29 -35.69
C LEU A 738 7.91 6.94 -36.53
N ASP A 739 8.58 6.17 -37.39
CA ASP A 739 9.58 6.69 -38.33
C ASP A 739 8.97 7.65 -39.37
N GLU A 740 7.68 7.45 -39.69
CA GLU A 740 6.89 8.33 -40.54
C GLU A 740 6.23 9.52 -39.80
N ALA A 741 6.31 9.56 -38.46
CA ALA A 741 5.68 10.60 -37.66
C ALA A 741 6.39 11.95 -37.83
N SER A 742 5.63 13.04 -37.77
CA SER A 742 6.19 14.40 -37.85
C SER A 742 6.54 14.93 -36.46
N VAL A 743 7.68 15.62 -36.36
CA VAL A 743 8.21 16.15 -35.10
C VAL A 743 8.40 17.66 -35.22
N SER A 744 7.76 18.41 -34.33
CA SER A 744 7.78 19.88 -34.30
C SER A 744 7.98 20.43 -32.88
N LEU A 745 8.24 21.74 -32.78
CA LEU A 745 8.22 22.45 -31.51
C LEU A 745 6.77 22.72 -31.08
N GLY A 746 6.52 22.63 -29.78
CA GLY A 746 5.24 22.98 -29.16
C GLY A 746 5.04 24.48 -29.05
N THR A 747 3.91 24.87 -28.49
CA THR A 747 3.52 26.26 -28.28
C THR A 747 4.39 26.95 -27.24
N ASN A 748 4.81 26.23 -26.18
CA ASN A 748 5.67 26.80 -25.15
C ASN A 748 7.15 26.46 -25.39
N PRO A 749 8.09 27.32 -24.93
CA PRO A 749 9.51 27.05 -25.02
C PRO A 749 9.88 25.74 -24.31
N GLY A 750 10.59 24.85 -25.02
CA GLY A 750 11.02 23.55 -24.48
C GLY A 750 10.02 22.40 -24.67
N GLU A 751 8.88 22.66 -25.32
CA GLU A 751 7.92 21.63 -25.71
C GLU A 751 8.23 21.04 -27.09
N PHE A 752 8.01 19.74 -27.21
CA PHE A 752 8.14 18.97 -28.44
C PHE A 752 6.86 18.22 -28.73
N VAL A 753 6.46 18.20 -29.99
CA VAL A 753 5.21 17.61 -30.44
C VAL A 753 5.53 16.51 -31.44
N VAL A 754 4.95 15.34 -31.24
CA VAL A 754 5.00 14.22 -32.18
C VAL A 754 3.60 13.93 -32.67
N ASP A 755 3.41 14.01 -33.98
CA ASP A 755 2.13 13.79 -34.66
C ASP A 755 2.26 12.56 -35.57
N SER A 756 1.43 11.55 -35.30
CA SER A 756 1.29 10.34 -36.11
C SER A 756 -0.09 10.29 -36.75
N LYS A 757 -0.20 9.61 -37.89
CA LYS A 757 -1.50 9.38 -38.54
C LYS A 757 -2.29 8.23 -37.94
N THR A 758 -1.62 7.34 -37.19
CA THR A 758 -2.16 6.03 -36.82
C THR A 758 -1.94 5.70 -35.35
N LEU A 759 -0.77 6.04 -34.79
CA LEU A 759 -0.47 5.74 -33.39
C LEU A 759 -1.25 6.67 -32.47
N THR A 760 -1.85 6.11 -31.44
CA THR A 760 -2.51 6.90 -30.38
C THR A 760 -1.49 7.67 -29.55
N SER A 761 -1.92 8.73 -28.89
CA SER A 761 -1.09 9.52 -27.97
C SER A 761 -0.36 8.64 -26.94
N ASP A 762 -1.04 7.65 -26.36
CA ASP A 762 -0.46 6.73 -25.37
C ASP A 762 0.58 5.79 -25.99
N GLN A 763 0.34 5.31 -27.21
CA GLN A 763 1.32 4.48 -27.94
C GLN A 763 2.58 5.29 -28.29
N LEU A 764 2.42 6.55 -28.69
CA LEU A 764 3.54 7.45 -28.95
C LEU A 764 4.35 7.70 -27.66
N ALA A 765 3.66 7.98 -26.55
CA ALA A 765 4.29 8.16 -25.25
C ALA A 765 5.07 6.91 -24.82
N ALA A 766 4.44 5.73 -24.86
CA ALA A 766 5.08 4.47 -24.49
C ALA A 766 6.35 4.17 -25.30
N MET A 767 6.37 4.51 -26.59
CA MET A 767 7.54 4.31 -27.45
C MET A 767 8.65 5.32 -27.16
N ILE A 768 8.32 6.61 -27.04
CA ILE A 768 9.31 7.68 -26.87
C ILE A 768 9.90 7.67 -25.46
N LEU A 769 9.07 7.48 -24.43
CA LEU A 769 9.51 7.44 -23.03
C LEU A 769 10.33 6.18 -22.71
N ALA A 770 10.16 5.08 -23.46
CA ALA A 770 11.02 3.90 -23.32
C ALA A 770 12.52 4.20 -23.51
N VAL A 771 12.86 5.24 -24.29
CA VAL A 771 14.23 5.70 -24.50
C VAL A 771 14.50 7.02 -23.78
N GLY A 772 13.50 7.90 -23.69
CA GLY A 772 13.65 9.27 -23.22
C GLY A 772 13.14 9.59 -21.83
N GLY A 773 12.60 8.63 -21.07
CA GLY A 773 11.91 8.88 -19.79
C GLY A 773 12.74 9.60 -18.73
N ASP A 774 14.07 9.44 -18.75
CA ASP A 774 14.98 10.15 -17.85
C ASP A 774 15.10 11.65 -18.16
N ARG A 775 14.78 12.05 -19.39
CA ARG A 775 15.00 13.40 -19.93
C ARG A 775 13.71 14.11 -20.32
N LEU A 776 12.61 13.39 -20.46
CA LEU A 776 11.34 13.88 -20.96
C LEU A 776 10.21 13.64 -19.95
N VAL A 777 9.22 14.51 -19.98
CA VAL A 777 7.92 14.34 -19.32
C VAL A 777 6.84 14.54 -20.38
N ARG A 778 5.84 13.65 -20.43
CA ARG A 778 4.66 13.84 -21.28
C ARG A 778 3.80 14.95 -20.68
N ILE A 779 3.34 15.86 -21.52
CA ILE A 779 2.33 16.85 -21.15
C ILE A 779 0.96 16.30 -21.56
N PRO A 780 -0.01 16.20 -20.62
CA PRO A 780 -1.39 15.90 -20.96
C PRO A 780 -1.97 17.05 -21.79
N THR A 781 -2.35 16.80 -23.04
CA THR A 781 -2.91 17.83 -23.92
C THR A 781 -4.08 17.30 -24.74
N HIS A 782 -5.14 18.09 -24.91
CA HIS A 782 -6.35 17.75 -25.70
C HIS A 782 -6.23 17.98 -27.21
N VAL A 783 -5.00 18.09 -27.76
CA VAL A 783 -4.81 18.61 -29.13
C VAL A 783 -5.30 17.61 -30.20
N SER A 784 -5.01 16.31 -30.04
CA SER A 784 -5.45 15.26 -30.98
C SER A 784 -5.21 13.84 -30.43
N ALA A 785 -6.07 12.88 -30.78
CA ALA A 785 -5.96 11.47 -30.38
C ALA A 785 -4.66 10.78 -30.86
N HIS A 786 -4.01 11.33 -31.89
CA HIS A 786 -2.78 10.78 -32.49
C HIS A 786 -1.56 11.68 -32.32
N GLN A 787 -1.60 12.55 -31.32
CA GLN A 787 -0.54 13.51 -31.04
C GLN A 787 -0.09 13.38 -29.58
N ALA A 788 1.21 13.45 -29.35
CA ALA A 788 1.79 13.45 -28.01
C ALA A 788 2.73 14.65 -27.85
N VAL A 789 2.61 15.33 -26.72
CA VAL A 789 3.42 16.50 -26.37
C VAL A 789 4.35 16.14 -25.22
N PHE A 790 5.61 16.56 -25.32
CA PHE A 790 6.66 16.28 -24.36
C PHE A 790 7.38 17.56 -23.97
N THR A 791 7.82 17.65 -22.73
CA THR A 791 8.71 18.70 -22.24
C THR A 791 10.01 18.10 -21.73
N ALA A 792 11.13 18.79 -21.93
CA ALA A 792 12.42 18.35 -21.42
C ALA A 792 12.57 18.67 -19.93
N LYS A 793 13.13 17.71 -19.16
CA LYS A 793 13.49 17.91 -17.75
C LYS A 793 14.70 18.83 -17.57
N ASP A 794 15.56 18.90 -18.57
CA ASP A 794 16.77 19.72 -18.60
C ASP A 794 16.71 20.76 -19.74
N GLU A 795 17.15 22.00 -19.47
CA GLU A 795 17.15 23.13 -20.43
C GLU A 795 18.04 22.94 -21.68
N GLN A 796 18.71 21.79 -21.84
CA GLN A 796 19.70 21.53 -22.90
C GLN A 796 19.22 20.66 -24.07
N LEU A 797 17.96 20.19 -24.08
CA LEU A 797 17.45 19.39 -25.20
C LEU A 797 16.88 20.32 -26.28
N ASP A 798 17.43 20.27 -27.49
CA ASP A 798 16.93 21.00 -28.66
C ASP A 798 16.12 20.09 -29.61
N LEU A 799 15.50 20.67 -30.64
CA LEU A 799 14.68 19.91 -31.59
C LEU A 799 15.46 18.79 -32.31
N GLY A 800 16.74 19.03 -32.63
CA GLY A 800 17.60 18.04 -33.27
C GLY A 800 17.92 16.86 -32.34
N GLY A 801 18.18 17.14 -31.06
CA GLY A 801 18.33 16.13 -30.02
C GLY A 801 17.06 15.32 -29.81
N PHE A 802 15.89 15.97 -29.79
CA PHE A 802 14.60 15.28 -29.68
C PHE A 802 14.29 14.40 -30.90
N GLN A 803 14.56 14.87 -32.12
CA GLN A 803 14.41 14.05 -33.34
C GLN A 803 15.32 12.82 -33.33
N THR A 804 16.53 12.94 -32.78
CA THR A 804 17.44 11.80 -32.61
C THR A 804 16.86 10.78 -31.63
N LEU A 805 16.31 11.26 -30.52
CA LEU A 805 15.65 10.42 -29.51
C LEU A 805 14.44 9.65 -30.11
N VAL A 806 13.63 10.29 -30.95
CA VAL A 806 12.53 9.62 -31.67
C VAL A 806 13.06 8.51 -32.59
N LYS A 807 14.18 8.74 -33.30
CA LYS A 807 14.82 7.69 -34.12
C LYS A 807 15.36 6.54 -33.27
N ASP A 808 15.95 6.85 -32.11
CA ASP A 808 16.40 5.82 -31.17
C ASP A 808 15.21 5.01 -30.65
N ALA A 809 14.05 5.63 -30.41
CA ALA A 809 12.81 4.95 -30.05
C ALA A 809 12.31 3.98 -31.14
N VAL A 810 12.46 4.33 -32.42
CA VAL A 810 12.17 3.42 -33.55
C VAL A 810 13.08 2.19 -33.51
N VAL A 811 14.38 2.38 -33.32
CA VAL A 811 15.35 1.27 -33.21
C VAL A 811 15.03 0.40 -32.00
N TYR A 812 14.75 1.03 -30.87
CA TYR A 812 14.41 0.38 -29.61
C TYR A 812 13.14 -0.47 -29.74
N ALA A 813 12.08 0.02 -30.39
CA ALA A 813 10.86 -0.75 -30.61
C ALA A 813 11.11 -2.03 -31.43
N ARG A 814 12.02 -1.99 -32.43
CA ARG A 814 12.43 -3.19 -33.18
C ARG A 814 13.24 -4.17 -32.33
N GLU A 815 14.03 -3.68 -31.38
CA GLU A 815 14.71 -4.52 -30.38
C GLU A 815 13.74 -5.15 -29.38
N ALA A 816 12.81 -4.36 -28.87
CA ALA A 816 11.74 -4.81 -27.99
C ALA A 816 10.91 -5.92 -28.64
N SER A 817 10.62 -5.82 -29.94
CA SER A 817 9.99 -6.90 -30.72
C SER A 817 10.80 -8.20 -30.62
N ARG A 818 12.12 -8.16 -30.82
CA ARG A 818 12.98 -9.37 -30.73
C ARG A 818 12.95 -10.01 -29.35
N ARG A 819 12.98 -9.21 -28.28
CA ARG A 819 12.84 -9.69 -26.90
C ARG A 819 11.46 -10.25 -26.62
N LEU A 820 10.40 -9.62 -27.14
CA LEU A 820 9.04 -10.10 -26.97
C LEU A 820 8.78 -11.43 -27.71
N ARG A 821 9.51 -11.73 -28.79
CA ARG A 821 9.47 -13.06 -29.45
C ARG A 821 10.05 -14.20 -28.61
N THR A 822 10.89 -13.88 -27.62
CA THR A 822 11.42 -14.84 -26.64
C THR A 822 10.63 -14.85 -25.32
N ALA A 823 9.59 -14.01 -25.21
CA ALA A 823 8.75 -13.92 -24.02
C ALA A 823 8.12 -15.27 -23.65
N ARG A 824 8.02 -15.49 -22.34
CA ARG A 824 7.34 -16.63 -21.75
C ARG A 824 5.92 -16.20 -21.40
N VAL A 825 4.96 -16.99 -21.86
CA VAL A 825 3.54 -16.82 -21.53
C VAL A 825 3.09 -18.03 -20.74
N GLN A 826 2.43 -17.79 -19.61
CA GLN A 826 1.88 -18.85 -18.77
C GLN A 826 0.49 -18.48 -18.25
N SER A 827 -0.43 -19.44 -18.20
CA SER A 827 -1.74 -19.22 -17.61
C SER A 827 -1.67 -19.03 -16.10
N VAL A 828 -2.45 -18.07 -15.62
CA VAL A 828 -2.56 -17.64 -14.23
C VAL A 828 -4.01 -17.87 -13.78
N GLY A 829 -4.21 -18.83 -12.88
CA GLY A 829 -5.52 -19.13 -12.31
C GLY A 829 -6.45 -19.97 -13.19
N LEU A 830 -7.23 -20.84 -12.54
CA LEU A 830 -8.37 -21.54 -13.11
C LEU A 830 -9.54 -21.29 -12.16
N GLU A 831 -10.67 -20.78 -12.64
CA GLU A 831 -11.89 -20.84 -11.84
C GLU A 831 -12.29 -22.31 -11.67
N SER A 832 -12.38 -22.76 -10.42
CA SER A 832 -13.03 -24.02 -10.07
C SER A 832 -14.55 -23.82 -10.15
N GLY A 833 -15.06 -23.77 -11.38
CA GLY A 833 -16.49 -23.89 -11.64
C GLY A 833 -16.97 -25.29 -11.25
N GLY A 834 -18.05 -25.37 -10.48
CA GLY A 834 -18.60 -26.62 -9.97
C GLY A 834 -18.83 -27.67 -11.07
N LYS A 835 -18.27 -28.86 -10.86
CA LYS A 835 -18.55 -30.19 -11.44
C LYS A 835 -18.82 -30.42 -12.94
N GLU A 836 -19.13 -29.45 -13.81
CA GLU A 836 -19.43 -29.76 -15.23
C GLU A 836 -18.93 -28.76 -16.30
N THR A 837 -18.23 -27.67 -15.97
CA THR A 837 -17.64 -26.78 -16.98
C THR A 837 -16.11 -26.90 -17.00
N LYS A 838 -15.52 -27.15 -18.17
CA LYS A 838 -14.06 -27.19 -18.38
C LYS A 838 -13.42 -25.96 -17.72
N GLU A 839 -12.49 -26.19 -16.79
CA GLU A 839 -11.64 -25.15 -16.19
C GLU A 839 -10.96 -24.36 -17.31
N ARG A 840 -11.16 -23.04 -17.38
CA ARG A 840 -10.55 -22.17 -18.39
C ARG A 840 -9.78 -21.04 -17.71
N PRO A 841 -8.54 -20.74 -18.14
CA PRO A 841 -7.75 -19.67 -17.54
C PRO A 841 -8.34 -18.30 -17.89
N LEU A 842 -8.50 -17.45 -16.88
CA LEU A 842 -8.99 -16.07 -17.02
C LEU A 842 -7.86 -15.04 -17.02
N SER A 843 -6.64 -15.43 -16.62
CA SER A 843 -5.49 -14.53 -16.57
C SER A 843 -4.26 -15.22 -17.16
N TYR A 844 -3.33 -14.43 -17.69
CA TYR A 844 -2.04 -14.86 -18.20
C TYR A 844 -0.94 -13.95 -17.69
N GLU A 845 0.23 -14.51 -17.46
CA GLU A 845 1.46 -13.76 -17.19
C GLU A 845 2.34 -13.78 -18.43
N VAL A 846 2.78 -12.60 -18.84
CA VAL A 846 3.73 -12.39 -19.92
C VAL A 846 5.03 -11.88 -19.31
N VAL A 847 6.07 -12.71 -19.36
CA VAL A 847 7.41 -12.40 -18.85
C VAL A 847 8.35 -12.18 -20.02
N THR A 848 9.02 -11.03 -20.06
CA THR A 848 9.94 -10.64 -21.13
C THR A 848 11.17 -9.94 -20.57
N THR A 849 12.31 -10.04 -21.25
CA THR A 849 13.55 -9.29 -20.93
C THR A 849 13.47 -7.82 -21.34
N GLU A 850 12.37 -7.41 -21.98
CA GLU A 850 12.10 -6.02 -22.31
C GLU A 850 11.86 -5.20 -21.03
N THR A 851 12.57 -4.07 -20.89
CA THR A 851 12.56 -3.27 -19.66
C THR A 851 11.46 -2.22 -19.64
N SER A 852 10.96 -1.77 -20.81
CA SER A 852 9.86 -0.80 -20.85
C SER A 852 8.51 -1.48 -20.67
N ARG A 853 7.94 -1.35 -19.46
CA ARG A 853 6.62 -1.89 -19.13
C ARG A 853 5.51 -1.28 -19.99
N GLU A 854 5.54 0.04 -20.19
CA GLU A 854 4.56 0.78 -20.99
C GLU A 854 4.56 0.31 -22.44
N LEU A 855 5.74 0.09 -23.02
CA LEU A 855 5.88 -0.40 -24.39
C LEU A 855 5.31 -1.82 -24.56
N VAL A 856 5.58 -2.72 -23.59
CA VAL A 856 5.02 -4.08 -23.59
C VAL A 856 3.50 -4.05 -23.43
N GLN A 857 2.97 -3.20 -22.55
CA GLN A 857 1.53 -3.02 -22.38
C GLN A 857 0.87 -2.49 -23.65
N ALA A 858 1.43 -1.45 -24.26
CA ALA A 858 0.92 -0.88 -25.51
C ALA A 858 0.83 -1.93 -26.63
N ALA A 859 1.87 -2.77 -26.75
CA ALA A 859 1.90 -3.85 -27.74
C ALA A 859 0.85 -4.95 -27.49
N VAL A 860 0.68 -5.36 -26.24
CA VAL A 860 -0.31 -6.37 -25.85
C VAL A 860 -1.73 -5.82 -25.98
N LEU A 861 -1.98 -4.58 -25.56
CA LEU A 861 -3.28 -3.90 -25.68
C LEU A 861 -3.66 -3.70 -27.15
N ALA A 862 -2.73 -3.30 -28.00
CA ALA A 862 -2.99 -3.12 -29.43
C ALA A 862 -3.40 -4.43 -30.13
N THR A 863 -2.95 -5.58 -29.60
CA THR A 863 -3.18 -6.89 -30.20
C THR A 863 -4.39 -7.63 -29.61
N LEU A 864 -4.59 -7.52 -28.29
CA LEU A 864 -5.58 -8.30 -27.55
C LEU A 864 -6.66 -7.45 -26.88
N GLY A 865 -6.63 -6.12 -27.01
CA GLY A 865 -7.47 -5.20 -26.23
C GLY A 865 -8.97 -5.49 -26.27
N ASP A 866 -9.48 -6.08 -27.36
CA ASP A 866 -10.88 -6.52 -27.48
C ASP A 866 -11.24 -7.68 -26.54
N LYS A 867 -10.27 -8.55 -26.24
CA LYS A 867 -10.39 -9.76 -25.41
C LYS A 867 -10.02 -9.51 -23.94
N LEU A 868 -9.25 -8.47 -23.67
CA LEU A 868 -8.76 -8.17 -22.33
C LEU A 868 -9.81 -7.45 -21.47
N SER A 869 -9.89 -7.81 -20.20
CA SER A 869 -10.61 -7.07 -19.17
C SER A 869 -9.83 -5.82 -18.79
N VAL A 870 -9.73 -4.89 -19.74
CA VAL A 870 -9.11 -3.58 -19.53
C VAL A 870 -10.14 -2.68 -18.85
N GLN A 871 -9.77 -2.01 -17.76
CA GLN A 871 -10.51 -0.84 -17.31
C GLN A 871 -10.30 0.24 -18.38
N ARG A 872 -11.29 0.38 -19.27
CA ARG A 872 -11.27 1.39 -20.34
C ARG A 872 -11.45 2.77 -19.72
N ALA A 873 -10.74 3.77 -20.24
CA ALA A 873 -11.03 5.18 -19.98
C ALA A 873 -12.50 5.44 -20.29
N LEU A 874 -13.19 6.18 -19.42
CA LEU A 874 -14.59 6.52 -19.61
C LEU A 874 -14.70 7.50 -20.77
N ALA A 875 -15.62 7.26 -21.70
CA ALA A 875 -15.94 8.24 -22.72
C ALA A 875 -16.89 9.29 -22.12
N PHE A 876 -16.50 10.56 -22.20
CA PHE A 876 -17.35 11.68 -21.81
C PHE A 876 -17.90 12.38 -23.05
N THR A 877 -19.17 12.75 -23.01
CA THR A 877 -19.75 13.66 -23.99
C THR A 877 -19.22 15.04 -23.66
N THR A 878 -18.42 15.64 -24.55
CA THR A 878 -18.02 17.04 -24.36
C THR A 878 -19.29 17.88 -24.40
N VAL A 879 -19.62 18.58 -23.32
CA VAL A 879 -20.68 19.58 -23.29
C VAL A 879 -20.20 20.77 -24.13
N LYS A 880 -20.17 20.59 -25.45
CA LYS A 880 -20.02 21.70 -26.40
C LYS A 880 -21.40 22.27 -26.61
N ASP A 881 -21.79 23.15 -25.70
CA ASP A 881 -22.81 24.12 -26.06
C ASP A 881 -22.18 25.05 -27.10
N GLU A 882 -22.72 25.08 -28.32
CA GLU A 882 -22.16 25.83 -29.47
C GLU A 882 -22.09 27.35 -29.23
N GLU A 883 -22.56 27.86 -28.08
CA GLU A 883 -22.55 29.27 -27.69
C GLU A 883 -21.60 29.64 -26.53
N ILE A 884 -20.88 28.69 -25.90
CA ILE A 884 -20.02 29.00 -24.75
C ILE A 884 -18.52 29.00 -25.14
N THR A 885 -17.91 30.17 -25.07
CA THR A 885 -16.49 30.43 -25.37
C THR A 885 -15.51 30.10 -24.23
N HIS A 886 -15.94 29.35 -23.21
CA HIS A 886 -15.12 29.03 -22.02
C HIS A 886 -14.76 27.53 -21.97
N GLU A 887 -13.56 27.22 -21.47
CA GLU A 887 -13.06 25.85 -21.25
C GLU A 887 -14.04 25.06 -20.35
N PRO A 888 -14.13 23.71 -20.43
CA PRO A 888 -15.18 22.89 -19.80
C PRO A 888 -15.00 22.69 -18.28
N TYR A 889 -14.62 23.75 -17.58
CA TYR A 889 -14.49 23.81 -16.14
C TYR A 889 -14.96 25.17 -15.60
N PHE A 890 -15.38 25.18 -14.35
CA PHE A 890 -15.84 26.35 -13.62
C PHE A 890 -14.85 26.70 -12.51
N VAL A 891 -14.69 28.00 -12.23
CA VAL A 891 -13.97 28.47 -11.05
C VAL A 891 -14.89 28.35 -9.85
N VAL A 892 -14.39 27.86 -8.72
CA VAL A 892 -15.11 27.94 -7.44
C VAL A 892 -14.75 29.27 -6.78
N GLU A 893 -15.65 30.24 -6.83
CA GLU A 893 -15.42 31.56 -6.28
C GLU A 893 -15.41 31.55 -4.75
N MET A 894 -14.81 32.58 -4.14
CA MET A 894 -14.67 32.67 -2.68
C MET A 894 -16.01 32.85 -1.95
N ASP A 895 -17.03 33.36 -2.64
CA ASP A 895 -18.36 33.60 -2.09
C ASP A 895 -19.29 32.38 -2.24
N ASP A 896 -18.91 31.39 -3.06
CA ASP A 896 -19.69 30.17 -3.28
C ASP A 896 -19.76 29.32 -2.00
N ARG A 897 -20.96 28.84 -1.70
CA ARG A 897 -21.23 27.99 -0.54
C ARG A 897 -21.63 26.59 -0.97
N TYR A 898 -22.38 26.50 -2.06
CA TYR A 898 -22.97 25.27 -2.56
C TYR A 898 -22.56 25.01 -4.01
N LEU A 899 -22.52 23.74 -4.41
CA LEU A 899 -22.22 23.38 -5.80
C LEU A 899 -23.20 24.00 -6.80
N SER A 900 -24.45 24.22 -6.39
CA SER A 900 -25.46 24.96 -7.13
C SER A 900 -25.06 26.39 -7.48
N ASP A 901 -24.17 27.02 -6.70
CA ASP A 901 -23.69 28.37 -6.94
C ASP A 901 -22.68 28.40 -8.13
N VAL A 902 -22.02 27.27 -8.40
CA VAL A 902 -20.95 27.14 -9.42
C VAL A 902 -21.48 26.59 -10.75
N VAL A 903 -22.17 25.45 -10.73
CA VAL A 903 -22.62 24.74 -11.95
C VAL A 903 -24.11 24.90 -12.23
N GLY A 904 -24.85 25.61 -11.37
CA GLY A 904 -26.30 25.72 -11.42
C GLY A 904 -27.04 24.42 -11.06
N GLY A 905 -28.37 24.48 -10.99
CA GLY A 905 -29.24 23.31 -10.72
C GLY A 905 -29.43 22.96 -9.24
N ASP A 906 -30.11 21.84 -8.98
CA ASP A 906 -30.47 21.36 -7.63
C ASP A 906 -29.33 20.52 -7.02
N ALA A 907 -28.21 21.18 -6.69
CA ALA A 907 -26.98 20.56 -6.19
C ALA A 907 -26.42 21.26 -4.93
N PRO A 908 -27.07 21.18 -3.75
CA PRO A 908 -26.67 21.91 -2.54
C PRO A 908 -25.61 21.14 -1.73
N PHE A 909 -24.58 20.68 -2.42
CA PHE A 909 -23.38 20.13 -1.80
C PHE A 909 -22.52 21.27 -1.27
N ASP A 910 -22.13 21.23 0.00
CA ASP A 910 -21.22 22.22 0.57
C ASP A 910 -19.82 22.06 -0.06
N ILE A 911 -19.41 23.10 -0.79
CA ILE A 911 -18.13 23.14 -1.50
C ILE A 911 -17.17 24.17 -0.92
N ARG A 912 -17.44 24.69 0.29
CA ARG A 912 -16.59 25.73 0.91
C ARG A 912 -15.12 25.29 1.06
N ARG A 913 -14.87 23.99 1.17
CA ARG A 913 -13.53 23.39 1.20
C ARG A 913 -12.78 23.43 -0.13
N PHE A 914 -13.46 23.70 -1.26
CA PHE A 914 -12.87 23.75 -2.61
C PHE A 914 -12.78 25.16 -3.20
N ARG A 915 -12.97 26.21 -2.38
CA ARG A 915 -12.88 27.61 -2.81
C ARG A 915 -11.53 27.94 -3.43
N GLY A 916 -11.54 28.77 -4.47
CA GLY A 916 -10.36 29.06 -5.31
C GLY A 916 -9.91 27.88 -6.18
N GLY A 917 -10.67 26.78 -6.16
CA GLY A 917 -10.41 25.56 -6.91
C GLY A 917 -11.15 25.52 -8.25
N VAL A 918 -11.02 24.40 -8.93
CA VAL A 918 -11.64 24.12 -10.23
C VAL A 918 -12.72 23.06 -10.08
N ALA A 919 -13.86 23.28 -10.71
CA ALA A 919 -14.96 22.34 -10.83
C ALA A 919 -15.08 21.88 -12.28
N VAL A 920 -14.89 20.59 -12.53
CA VAL A 920 -14.98 19.99 -13.87
C VAL A 920 -16.27 19.20 -13.95
N GLU A 921 -17.19 19.67 -14.79
CA GLU A 921 -18.43 18.94 -15.06
C GLU A 921 -18.20 17.95 -16.21
N VAL A 922 -18.58 16.69 -15.98
CA VAL A 922 -18.50 15.64 -17.00
C VAL A 922 -19.78 14.83 -17.07
N GLU A 923 -20.14 14.43 -18.29
CA GLU A 923 -21.28 13.56 -18.58
C GLU A 923 -20.81 12.34 -19.36
N LEU A 924 -21.09 11.15 -18.85
CA LEU A 924 -20.77 9.89 -19.53
C LEU A 924 -21.48 9.80 -20.88
N ASP A 925 -20.78 9.28 -21.89
CA ASP A 925 -21.36 8.97 -23.20
C ASP A 925 -22.62 8.10 -23.02
N PRO A 926 -23.70 8.32 -23.79
CA PRO A 926 -24.90 7.49 -23.74
C PRO A 926 -24.65 5.97 -23.89
N GLN A 927 -23.54 5.56 -24.51
CA GLN A 927 -23.14 4.15 -24.63
C GLN A 927 -22.47 3.57 -23.39
N GLU A 928 -22.01 4.40 -22.45
CA GLU A 928 -21.41 3.96 -21.19
C GLU A 928 -22.48 3.61 -20.15
N GLU A 929 -22.19 2.62 -19.29
CA GLU A 929 -23.04 2.30 -18.15
C GLU A 929 -22.90 3.36 -17.04
N PRO A 930 -24.00 3.79 -16.37
CA PRO A 930 -23.92 4.74 -15.27
C PRO A 930 -23.02 4.19 -14.16
N ILE A 931 -22.14 4.99 -13.55
CA ILE A 931 -21.17 4.54 -12.52
C ILE A 931 -21.50 5.13 -11.15
N SER A 932 -20.96 4.54 -10.07
CA SER A 932 -21.09 5.13 -8.72
C SER A 932 -20.10 6.28 -8.50
N VAL A 933 -20.40 7.18 -7.56
CA VAL A 933 -19.49 8.26 -7.16
C VAL A 933 -18.17 7.67 -6.67
N GLU A 934 -18.22 6.63 -5.82
CA GLU A 934 -17.00 5.99 -5.32
C GLU A 934 -16.18 5.30 -6.40
N GLU A 935 -16.83 4.77 -7.45
CA GLU A 935 -16.14 4.23 -8.61
C GLU A 935 -15.38 5.32 -9.36
N PHE A 936 -16.00 6.48 -9.60
CA PHE A 936 -15.35 7.58 -10.29
C PHE A 936 -14.22 8.20 -9.45
N GLU A 937 -14.44 8.45 -8.16
CA GLU A 937 -13.36 8.93 -7.28
C GLU A 937 -12.16 7.98 -7.22
N ARG A 938 -12.41 6.66 -7.23
CA ARG A 938 -11.33 5.67 -7.24
C ARG A 938 -10.52 5.77 -8.53
N ARG A 939 -11.17 5.92 -9.69
CA ARG A 939 -10.50 6.10 -10.98
C ARG A 939 -9.72 7.40 -11.02
N LEU A 940 -10.33 8.51 -10.58
CA LEU A 940 -9.69 9.82 -10.51
C LEU A 940 -8.42 9.81 -9.63
N ARG A 941 -8.48 9.12 -8.48
CA ARG A 941 -7.31 8.90 -7.62
C ARG A 941 -6.24 8.05 -8.31
N GLN A 942 -6.62 6.98 -9.00
CA GLN A 942 -5.68 6.12 -9.74
C GLN A 942 -4.96 6.86 -10.86
N VAL A 943 -5.68 7.69 -11.61
CA VAL A 943 -5.10 8.53 -12.67
C VAL A 943 -4.20 9.61 -12.09
N GLY A 944 -4.59 10.23 -10.97
CA GLY A 944 -3.76 11.23 -10.29
C GLY A 944 -2.38 10.74 -9.88
N LEU A 945 -2.17 9.42 -9.82
CA LEU A 945 -0.89 8.80 -9.47
C LEU A 945 0.06 8.62 -10.66
N LEU A 946 -0.41 8.83 -11.89
CA LEU A 946 0.45 8.77 -13.06
C LEU A 946 1.50 9.90 -13.01
N PRO A 947 2.74 9.68 -13.49
CA PRO A 947 3.81 10.69 -13.44
C PRO A 947 3.41 12.04 -14.06
N GLU A 948 2.57 12.01 -15.08
CA GLU A 948 2.03 13.20 -15.77
C GLU A 948 1.03 14.01 -14.92
N PHE A 949 0.43 13.40 -13.89
CA PHE A 949 -0.46 14.05 -12.92
C PHE A 949 0.14 14.13 -11.51
N GLU A 950 1.44 13.85 -11.34
CA GLU A 950 2.11 13.81 -10.03
C GLU A 950 1.90 15.09 -9.21
N ARG A 951 1.83 16.25 -9.87
CA ARG A 951 1.55 17.56 -9.25
C ARG A 951 0.13 17.67 -8.67
N LEU A 952 -0.80 16.85 -9.15
CA LEU A 952 -2.20 16.76 -8.70
C LEU A 952 -2.41 15.64 -7.69
N SER A 953 -1.52 14.64 -7.64
CA SER A 953 -1.63 13.41 -6.83
C SER A 953 -1.87 13.65 -5.32
N MET A 954 -1.45 14.81 -4.81
CA MET A 954 -1.54 15.19 -3.39
C MET A 954 -2.67 16.19 -3.10
N ARG A 955 -3.47 16.57 -4.11
CA ARG A 955 -4.55 17.55 -3.97
C ARG A 955 -5.84 16.86 -3.51
N GLU A 956 -6.58 17.51 -2.62
CA GLU A 956 -7.87 17.00 -2.19
C GLU A 956 -8.85 17.14 -3.36
N SER A 957 -9.42 16.00 -3.79
CA SER A 957 -10.47 15.96 -4.80
C SER A 957 -11.75 15.35 -4.24
N ALA A 958 -12.89 15.83 -4.71
CA ALA A 958 -14.19 15.23 -4.46
C ALA A 958 -14.99 15.14 -5.74
N VAL A 959 -15.79 14.09 -5.85
CA VAL A 959 -16.73 13.92 -6.95
C VAL A 959 -18.15 14.00 -6.39
N PHE A 960 -18.97 14.85 -7.01
CA PHE A 960 -20.38 14.98 -6.68
C PHE A 960 -21.23 14.54 -7.86
N PRO A 961 -22.30 13.75 -7.63
CA PRO A 961 -23.20 13.37 -8.69
C PRO A 961 -24.16 14.52 -9.02
N LEU A 962 -24.52 14.64 -10.31
CA LEU A 962 -25.58 15.51 -10.79
C LEU A 962 -26.75 14.67 -11.32
N GLY A 963 -27.98 15.12 -11.05
CA GLY A 963 -29.21 14.48 -11.52
C GLY A 963 -29.70 13.30 -10.68
N THR A 964 -30.72 12.60 -11.21
CA THR A 964 -31.38 11.50 -10.49
C THR A 964 -30.60 10.20 -10.60
N PRO A 965 -30.41 9.46 -9.48
CA PRO A 965 -29.69 8.19 -9.50
C PRO A 965 -30.44 7.10 -10.27
N GLU A 966 -29.71 6.35 -11.09
CA GLU A 966 -30.13 5.07 -11.66
C GLU A 966 -29.75 3.93 -10.70
N MET A 967 -30.63 2.94 -10.51
CA MET A 967 -30.33 1.78 -9.66
C MET A 967 -29.72 0.66 -10.49
N ARG A 968 -28.47 0.31 -10.20
CA ARG A 968 -27.80 -0.86 -10.80
C ARG A 968 -28.38 -2.17 -10.25
N PRO A 969 -28.22 -3.30 -10.98
CA PRO A 969 -28.68 -4.63 -10.54
C PRO A 969 -28.11 -5.11 -9.20
N ASP A 970 -26.97 -4.54 -8.77
CA ASP A 970 -26.31 -4.80 -7.49
C ASP A 970 -26.84 -3.95 -6.32
N GLY A 971 -27.83 -3.08 -6.59
CA GLY A 971 -28.47 -2.20 -5.60
C GLY A 971 -27.72 -0.89 -5.32
N GLN A 972 -26.65 -0.59 -6.07
CA GLN A 972 -25.94 0.68 -5.94
C GLN A 972 -26.60 1.79 -6.75
N ARG A 973 -26.56 3.01 -6.20
CA ARG A 973 -26.94 4.23 -6.92
C ARG A 973 -25.81 4.59 -7.89
N ALA A 974 -26.16 4.77 -9.14
CA ALA A 974 -25.25 5.12 -10.21
C ALA A 974 -25.74 6.39 -10.92
N TYR A 975 -24.81 7.14 -11.48
CA TYR A 975 -25.04 8.44 -12.08
C TYR A 975 -24.33 8.51 -13.43
N ARG A 976 -24.84 9.37 -14.30
CA ARG A 976 -24.22 9.66 -15.61
C ARG A 976 -23.47 10.97 -15.63
N LYS A 977 -23.88 11.91 -14.77
CA LYS A 977 -23.36 13.27 -14.74
C LYS A 977 -22.70 13.53 -13.39
N PHE A 978 -21.53 14.14 -13.42
CA PHE A 978 -20.68 14.35 -12.25
C PHE A 978 -20.03 15.72 -12.30
N VAL A 979 -19.69 16.24 -11.13
CA VAL A 979 -18.73 17.33 -10.99
C VAL A 979 -17.58 16.87 -10.13
N ALA A 980 -16.39 16.88 -10.70
CA ALA A 980 -15.15 16.66 -9.97
C ALA A 980 -14.57 18.02 -9.55
N LEU A 981 -14.32 18.20 -8.26
CA LEU A 981 -13.70 19.41 -7.73
C LEU A 981 -12.33 19.08 -7.14
N THR A 982 -11.37 19.95 -7.38
CA THR A 982 -10.12 20.00 -6.63
C THR A 982 -9.81 21.45 -6.30
N ASN A 983 -9.01 21.67 -5.28
CA ASN A 983 -8.38 22.96 -5.09
C ASN A 983 -6.86 22.83 -5.02
N ASP A 984 -6.19 23.94 -5.32
CA ASP A 984 -4.85 24.17 -4.84
C ASP A 984 -4.82 25.54 -4.17
N GLU A 985 -4.94 25.62 -2.85
CA GLU A 985 -4.84 26.89 -2.11
C GLU A 985 -3.48 27.63 -2.36
N SER A 986 -2.49 27.05 -3.10
CA SER A 986 -1.20 27.69 -3.47
C SER A 986 -1.28 28.41 -4.80
N LEU A 987 -2.34 28.15 -5.56
CA LEU A 987 -2.69 28.76 -6.82
C LEU A 987 -4.15 29.21 -6.68
N PRO A 988 -4.44 30.35 -6.04
CA PRO A 988 -5.77 30.93 -6.04
C PRO A 988 -6.04 31.64 -7.37
N TYR A 989 -7.23 31.42 -7.95
CA TYR A 989 -7.64 32.04 -9.21
C TYR A 989 -7.52 33.58 -9.21
N ASP A 990 -7.79 34.22 -8.07
CA ASP A 990 -7.84 35.69 -7.93
C ASP A 990 -6.47 36.39 -8.03
N GLU A 991 -5.36 35.66 -7.86
CA GLU A 991 -4.01 36.24 -7.88
C GLU A 991 -3.32 36.16 -9.24
N ASP A 992 -3.37 34.98 -9.89
CA ASP A 992 -2.80 34.74 -11.21
C ASP A 992 -3.68 33.74 -12.00
N PRO A 993 -4.73 34.23 -12.69
CA PRO A 993 -5.69 33.39 -13.42
C PRO A 993 -5.04 32.53 -14.52
N ASP A 994 -3.98 33.04 -15.15
CA ASP A 994 -3.28 32.35 -16.24
C ASP A 994 -2.46 31.19 -15.67
N GLN A 995 -1.70 31.43 -14.60
CA GLN A 995 -0.96 30.38 -13.90
C GLN A 995 -1.89 29.35 -13.26
N TRP A 996 -3.02 29.78 -12.70
CA TRP A 996 -4.08 28.91 -12.18
C TRP A 996 -4.64 28.00 -13.27
N ALA A 997 -4.94 28.55 -14.44
CA ALA A 997 -5.46 27.78 -15.57
C ALA A 997 -4.44 26.74 -16.06
N GLU A 998 -3.16 27.11 -16.19
CA GLU A 998 -2.11 26.21 -16.65
C GLU A 998 -1.66 25.17 -15.62
N SER A 999 -1.65 25.52 -14.34
CA SER A 999 -1.06 24.69 -13.27
C SER A 999 -2.08 23.92 -12.43
N LEU A 1000 -3.37 24.26 -12.53
CA LEU A 1000 -4.46 23.60 -11.81
C LEU A 1000 -5.61 23.20 -12.74
N ALA A 1001 -6.24 24.14 -13.45
CA ALA A 1001 -7.49 23.86 -14.14
C ALA A 1001 -7.34 22.90 -15.32
N ARG A 1002 -6.43 23.19 -16.26
CA ARG A 1002 -6.18 22.33 -17.44
C ARG A 1002 -5.59 20.97 -17.07
N PRO A 1003 -4.58 20.86 -16.17
CA PRO A 1003 -4.10 19.56 -15.73
C PRO A 1003 -5.17 18.73 -15.03
N TYR A 1004 -6.03 19.36 -14.22
CA TYR A 1004 -7.09 18.64 -13.53
C TYR A 1004 -8.23 18.23 -14.46
N LEU A 1005 -8.60 19.06 -15.44
CA LEU A 1005 -9.50 18.65 -16.52
C LEU A 1005 -8.95 17.41 -17.24
N ALA A 1006 -7.66 17.41 -17.60
CA ALA A 1006 -7.03 16.24 -18.22
C ALA A 1006 -7.01 15.01 -17.30
N GLN A 1007 -6.85 15.19 -15.99
CA GLN A 1007 -6.94 14.10 -15.01
C GLN A 1007 -8.36 13.53 -14.93
N VAL A 1008 -9.38 14.39 -14.94
CA VAL A 1008 -10.79 14.00 -14.90
C VAL A 1008 -11.21 13.29 -16.18
N GLU A 1009 -10.73 13.72 -17.34
CA GLU A 1009 -10.98 13.05 -18.62
C GLU A 1009 -10.23 11.72 -18.76
N ALA A 1010 -9.03 11.61 -18.18
CA ALA A 1010 -8.26 10.37 -18.19
C ALA A 1010 -8.84 9.30 -17.24
N ALA A 1011 -9.65 9.70 -16.26
CA ALA A 1011 -10.30 8.83 -15.26
C ALA A 1011 -11.60 8.21 -15.77
#